data_AF-A0AAV9NQX7-F1
#
_entry.id   AF-A0AAV9NQX7-F1
#
_cell.length_a   1.000
_cell.length_b   1.000
_cell.length_c   1.000
_cell.angle_alpha   90.00
_cell.angle_beta   90.00
_cell.angle_gamma   90.00
#
_symmetry.space_group_name_H-M   'P 1'
#
loop_
_entity.id
_entity.type
_entity.pdbx_description
1 polymer ?
#
loop_
_entity_poly.entity_id
_entity_poly.type
_entity_poly.pdbx_seq_one_letter_code
_entity_poly.pdbx_strand_id
1 'polypeptide(L)'
;MDTKVTGINHFEDVDKHHDRAGTFEENHGIIVSRMEEALAQENPKALRKSFIKLYACIFVAYLCCATNGFDANTFGGLSAMPGFVDYFGINKNNQGLVAALYVIGNVAGSFVAGPCSDKYGRRAGMAIGSVICVIGAVAQTAAQNLSALEAGRFVLGIGAVIVQTAGPSYVVEIAYPKYRGQLTGGYQACFFLGTIISTWLEYGLYFCKTSSSFVWRVPLAVQATPSLAILCCVWMIPESPRWLLAHDRLEEASDILVKYHGDGNPDSIVVKVELEEMMEVIKMDGSDKRFWDFRELFNSRSARYRTFLVTCIAWFGELDLPPTSYYFPLMAKTAGITSVQTQLLLNALQTPIMMIAALCGLRFVEKLGRRKVLMASSAGMSASVAVITACTANQAGKPAVGATGVAFLYVFLVVFAFAWTPMQSLYPSEVLAFSTRAKGLAYLNFMNNAVKVLNTYVPPVAIANSGYKFYILYIIWDAFGVIVIYFFFVETRGRSLEELDELFAAKNPRKQSYFPAEPQNVTVVKSQIQDGVYVSYKEPGLCETTPGVRSYAGYVHLPPGVVDDLGVFQNYTINTFFWFFESRKDPENAPLSIWMNGGPGSSSMIGLLQENGPCNVNYDSNTTTLNPWSWNNEVNMLYIDQPDQVGLGYDVLSNGTQDLLDPSGDVIIEDFSGGVPEQNTTFLVGTFPSQLINSSSNGTTNAARALWHFSQVWFQNFPEYKPNDNRVSIWTESYGGRYGPAFTAFFQEQNEKIANKTWTDAGETYPIHLDTLGIINGCVDLLTQEPSYPHMAYNNTYGIEAINRTVYEASLASFDKPGGVRELIETCRRLASESDPENQGNNVTVNEACVAASDAASAMEAPYSEYSGRNYYDIAAIDPDPFPPNYYIGWLNQPHVQQALGVPVNYTNPGGNAPYYGFQLTGDYARGGYLEDLSSLIEDGIKVALVYGDRDYACNWIGGEAVSLAVKYSHSQDFASAGYANITTNSSYVGGLVRQFGNFSFSRVFNAGHEVPAYQAETSYELFMRATFNRDMADGTVDTAGNQSYKTTGLADTWSVKNVAPESDPPVCYTYYPIGTCTDEQLESVIDGSAVIQNYIVMDDYSSKLFPDLANRTSGGTAEANGTESGSGGGGASASPTSAAGGNGGNHLRIPNMMSLVFASIAMLAVLI
;
A
#
# COMPACT_ATOMS: atom_id res chain seq x y z
N MET A 1 21.19 40.88 -51.77
CA MET A 1 19.76 40.78 -51.46
C MET A 1 19.50 39.32 -51.08
N ASP A 2 20.19 38.82 -50.07
CA ASP A 2 19.88 38.98 -48.62
C ASP A 2 18.64 38.15 -48.29
N THR A 3 18.64 37.09 -47.47
CA THR A 3 19.57 36.55 -46.44
C THR A 3 19.06 35.10 -46.18
N LYS A 4 19.88 34.03 -46.32
CA LYS A 4 20.60 33.29 -45.25
C LYS A 4 19.65 32.77 -44.14
N VAL A 5 19.56 31.47 -43.80
CA VAL A 5 20.63 30.50 -43.47
C VAL A 5 20.12 29.01 -43.53
N THR A 6 20.92 28.15 -44.20
CA THR A 6 21.18 26.67 -44.12
C THR A 6 20.25 25.74 -43.29
N GLY A 7 19.83 24.54 -43.68
CA GLY A 7 20.18 23.62 -44.78
C GLY A 7 21.15 22.50 -44.35
N ILE A 8 20.67 21.29 -43.99
CA ILE A 8 21.39 20.01 -44.17
C ILE A 8 20.38 18.87 -44.47
N ASN A 9 20.48 18.33 -45.70
CA ASN A 9 19.98 17.02 -46.12
C ASN A 9 21.08 15.97 -45.88
N HIS A 10 20.73 14.76 -45.42
CA HIS A 10 20.73 13.52 -46.22
C HIS A 10 20.74 12.28 -45.31
N PHE A 11 19.65 11.52 -45.40
CA PHE A 11 19.62 10.09 -45.10
C PHE A 11 20.11 9.35 -46.35
N GLU A 12 21.07 8.43 -46.19
CA GLU A 12 21.20 7.25 -47.05
C GLU A 12 21.94 6.12 -46.30
N ASP A 13 21.33 4.94 -46.39
CA ASP A 13 21.81 3.57 -46.18
C ASP A 13 22.41 3.11 -44.83
N VAL A 14 21.64 2.28 -44.12
CA VAL A 14 22.11 0.96 -43.65
C VAL A 14 20.99 -0.09 -43.79
N ASP A 15 21.28 -1.11 -44.57
CA ASP A 15 20.43 -2.27 -44.87
C ASP A 15 20.46 -3.30 -43.70
N LYS A 16 19.29 -3.91 -43.48
CA LYS A 16 18.93 -5.15 -42.76
C LYS A 16 20.00 -5.91 -41.95
N HIS A 17 19.71 -6.15 -40.67
CA HIS A 17 19.74 -7.50 -40.08
C HIS A 17 18.75 -7.62 -38.90
N HIS A 18 18.32 -8.86 -38.67
CA HIS A 18 17.27 -9.29 -37.75
C HIS A 18 17.52 -8.88 -36.29
N ASP A 19 16.68 -8.00 -35.75
CA ASP A 19 16.23 -8.03 -34.35
C ASP A 19 15.01 -7.10 -34.21
N ARG A 20 13.82 -7.67 -34.11
CA ARG A 20 12.54 -6.94 -33.99
C ARG A 20 11.69 -7.39 -32.81
N ALA A 21 12.31 -8.00 -31.80
CA ALA A 21 11.63 -8.41 -30.57
C ALA A 21 12.10 -7.63 -29.33
N GLY A 22 13.31 -7.06 -29.31
CA GLY A 22 13.88 -6.41 -28.12
C GLY A 22 13.54 -4.93 -27.93
N THR A 23 13.10 -4.21 -28.98
CA THR A 23 12.84 -2.75 -28.92
C THR A 23 11.40 -2.37 -28.61
N PHE A 24 10.51 -3.36 -28.43
CA PHE A 24 9.08 -3.12 -28.17
C PHE A 24 8.73 -3.02 -26.68
N GLU A 25 9.53 -3.60 -25.78
CA GLU A 25 9.25 -3.61 -24.33
C GLU A 25 9.88 -2.40 -23.59
N GLU A 26 11.08 -1.94 -23.99
CA GLU A 26 11.80 -0.85 -23.32
C GLU A 26 11.09 0.52 -23.36
N ASN A 27 10.30 0.80 -24.41
CA ASN A 27 9.68 2.13 -24.57
C ASN A 27 8.30 2.27 -23.91
N HIS A 28 7.64 1.19 -23.48
CA HIS A 28 6.30 1.28 -22.86
C HIS A 28 6.35 1.51 -21.34
N GLY A 29 7.38 1.02 -20.64
CA GLY A 29 7.53 1.21 -19.19
C GLY A 29 7.88 2.65 -18.77
N ILE A 30 8.52 3.42 -19.67
CA ILE A 30 8.99 4.80 -19.40
C ILE A 30 7.84 5.84 -19.45
N ILE A 31 6.73 5.49 -20.07
CA ILE A 31 5.67 6.46 -20.44
C ILE A 31 4.62 6.59 -19.33
N VAL A 32 4.21 5.47 -18.71
CA VAL A 32 3.05 5.43 -17.81
C VAL A 32 3.41 5.85 -16.37
N SER A 33 4.68 5.68 -15.95
CA SER A 33 5.18 6.18 -14.64
C SER A 33 5.01 7.69 -14.45
N ARG A 34 5.04 8.46 -15.55
CA ARG A 34 4.90 9.93 -15.56
C ARG A 34 3.50 10.39 -15.16
N MET A 35 2.46 9.60 -15.47
CA MET A 35 1.07 9.97 -15.17
C MET A 35 0.77 9.82 -13.68
N GLU A 36 1.28 8.77 -13.04
CA GLU A 36 1.09 8.57 -11.61
C GLU A 36 1.77 9.68 -10.78
N GLU A 37 2.98 10.08 -11.17
CA GLU A 37 3.69 11.23 -10.60
C GLU A 37 2.89 12.54 -10.77
N ALA A 38 2.37 12.81 -11.97
CA ALA A 38 1.57 14.00 -12.25
C ALA A 38 0.27 14.05 -11.41
N LEU A 39 -0.38 12.90 -11.23
CA LEU A 39 -1.61 12.79 -10.43
C LEU A 39 -1.35 12.97 -8.92
N ALA A 40 -0.21 12.50 -8.43
CA ALA A 40 0.22 12.68 -7.05
C ALA A 40 0.47 14.17 -6.73
N GLN A 41 1.11 14.90 -7.66
CA GLN A 41 1.40 16.33 -7.50
C GLN A 41 0.14 17.21 -7.51
N GLU A 42 -0.81 16.99 -8.43
CA GLU A 42 -2.00 17.86 -8.53
C GLU A 42 -3.17 17.46 -7.61
N ASN A 43 -3.30 16.18 -7.26
CA ASN A 43 -4.31 15.58 -6.36
C ASN A 43 -5.65 16.36 -6.19
N PRO A 44 -6.45 16.54 -7.26
CA PRO A 44 -7.61 17.43 -7.21
C PRO A 44 -8.80 16.84 -6.43
N LYS A 45 -9.57 17.70 -5.75
CA LYS A 45 -10.81 17.32 -5.03
C LYS A 45 -11.88 16.77 -5.98
N ALA A 46 -12.52 15.67 -5.61
CA ALA A 46 -13.51 14.95 -6.42
C ALA A 46 -14.74 15.78 -6.86
N LEU A 47 -15.09 16.84 -6.11
CA LEU A 47 -16.29 17.67 -6.34
C LEU A 47 -15.97 19.09 -6.86
N ARG A 48 -14.80 19.31 -7.49
CA ARG A 48 -14.48 20.62 -8.08
C ARG A 48 -15.40 20.97 -9.27
N LYS A 49 -15.51 22.26 -9.60
CA LYS A 49 -16.45 22.77 -10.62
C LYS A 49 -16.23 22.17 -12.02
N SER A 50 -14.99 22.00 -12.46
CA SER A 50 -14.65 21.31 -13.72
C SER A 50 -15.12 19.87 -13.72
N PHE A 51 -14.94 19.14 -12.61
CA PHE A 51 -15.41 17.77 -12.47
C PHE A 51 -16.93 17.66 -12.44
N ILE A 52 -17.66 18.58 -11.81
CA ILE A 52 -19.14 18.57 -11.89
C ILE A 52 -19.61 18.72 -13.34
N LYS A 53 -18.96 19.59 -14.13
CA LYS A 53 -19.26 19.73 -15.57
C LYS A 53 -18.89 18.46 -16.34
N LEU A 54 -17.77 17.82 -15.99
CA LEU A 54 -17.33 16.56 -16.58
C LEU A 54 -18.32 15.42 -16.28
N TYR A 55 -18.76 15.29 -15.03
CA TYR A 55 -19.76 14.31 -14.60
C TYR A 55 -21.09 14.51 -15.33
N ALA A 56 -21.51 15.75 -15.56
CA ALA A 56 -22.69 16.03 -16.38
C ALA A 56 -22.52 15.56 -17.84
N CYS A 57 -21.31 15.69 -18.42
CA CYS A 57 -21.00 15.15 -19.74
C CYS A 57 -21.02 13.62 -19.76
N ILE A 58 -20.40 12.99 -18.74
CA ILE A 58 -20.38 11.53 -18.56
C ILE A 58 -21.79 10.96 -18.35
N PHE A 59 -22.67 11.68 -17.65
CA PHE A 59 -24.05 11.26 -17.44
C PHE A 59 -24.84 11.12 -18.75
N VAL A 60 -24.56 11.94 -19.77
CA VAL A 60 -25.16 11.75 -21.11
C VAL A 60 -24.75 10.41 -21.70
N ALA A 61 -23.48 10.01 -21.53
CA ALA A 61 -23.03 8.67 -21.94
C ALA A 61 -23.67 7.57 -21.09
N TYR A 62 -23.94 7.79 -19.79
CA TYR A 62 -24.65 6.80 -18.96
C TYR A 62 -26.08 6.50 -19.47
N LEU A 63 -26.74 7.46 -20.14
CA LEU A 63 -28.03 7.23 -20.80
C LEU A 63 -27.94 6.18 -21.92
N CYS A 64 -26.74 5.94 -22.48
CA CYS A 64 -26.51 4.86 -23.44
C CYS A 64 -26.72 3.49 -22.79
N CYS A 65 -26.21 3.31 -21.56
CA CYS A 65 -26.44 2.11 -20.77
C CYS A 65 -27.91 1.99 -20.35
N ALA A 66 -28.54 3.10 -19.96
CA ALA A 66 -29.96 3.12 -19.62
C ALA A 66 -30.85 2.76 -20.83
N THR A 67 -30.47 3.15 -22.05
CA THR A 67 -31.17 2.73 -23.28
C THR A 67 -31.17 1.21 -23.39
N ASN A 68 -30.01 0.58 -23.23
CA ASN A 68 -29.89 -0.88 -23.25
C ASN A 68 -30.71 -1.55 -22.14
N GLY A 69 -30.68 -1.01 -20.92
CA GLY A 69 -31.47 -1.50 -19.80
C GLY A 69 -32.97 -1.46 -20.07
N PHE A 70 -33.46 -0.34 -20.59
CA PHE A 70 -34.85 -0.21 -21.00
C PHE A 70 -35.19 -1.27 -22.05
N ASP A 71 -34.44 -1.29 -23.15
CA ASP A 71 -34.70 -2.14 -24.32
C ASP A 71 -34.68 -3.64 -24.01
N ALA A 72 -33.72 -4.06 -23.18
CA ALA A 72 -33.59 -5.45 -22.75
C ALA A 72 -34.80 -5.89 -21.91
N ASN A 73 -35.29 -5.03 -21.01
CA ASN A 73 -36.28 -5.45 -20.02
C ASN A 73 -37.73 -5.23 -20.47
N THR A 74 -37.99 -4.38 -21.47
CA THR A 74 -39.37 -4.11 -21.94
C THR A 74 -40.11 -5.38 -22.38
N PHE A 75 -39.42 -6.31 -23.03
CA PHE A 75 -40.06 -7.55 -23.46
C PHE A 75 -40.44 -8.46 -22.27
N GLY A 76 -39.75 -8.33 -21.15
CA GLY A 76 -39.98 -9.12 -19.95
C GLY A 76 -41.40 -8.99 -19.41
N GLY A 77 -41.86 -7.78 -19.09
CA GLY A 77 -43.23 -7.59 -18.60
C GLY A 77 -44.29 -7.68 -19.70
N LEU A 78 -43.98 -7.29 -20.95
CA LEU A 78 -44.90 -7.48 -22.08
C LEU A 78 -45.23 -8.97 -22.31
N SER A 79 -44.26 -9.87 -22.13
CA SER A 79 -44.47 -11.31 -22.27
C SER A 79 -45.42 -11.91 -21.22
N ALA A 80 -45.68 -11.20 -20.12
CA ALA A 80 -46.64 -11.60 -19.10
C ALA A 80 -48.08 -11.12 -19.40
N MET A 81 -48.26 -10.17 -20.33
CA MET A 81 -49.56 -9.57 -20.64
C MET A 81 -50.31 -10.38 -21.70
N PRO A 82 -51.49 -10.97 -21.40
CA PRO A 82 -52.25 -11.78 -22.35
C PRO A 82 -52.60 -11.02 -23.64
N GLY A 83 -52.99 -9.74 -23.53
CA GLY A 83 -53.36 -8.91 -24.68
C GLY A 83 -52.23 -8.64 -25.68
N PHE A 84 -50.97 -8.78 -25.28
CA PHE A 84 -49.81 -8.70 -26.18
C PHE A 84 -49.50 -10.06 -26.82
N VAL A 85 -49.47 -11.10 -25.98
CA VAL A 85 -49.17 -12.48 -26.39
C VAL A 85 -50.21 -13.00 -27.40
N ASP A 86 -51.50 -12.78 -27.12
CA ASP A 86 -52.60 -13.23 -27.98
C ASP A 86 -52.64 -12.47 -29.32
N TYR A 87 -52.34 -11.16 -29.30
CA TYR A 87 -52.36 -10.32 -30.50
C TYR A 87 -51.30 -10.74 -31.54
N PHE A 88 -50.10 -11.08 -31.08
CA PHE A 88 -48.98 -11.49 -31.95
C PHE A 88 -48.84 -13.01 -32.10
N GLY A 89 -49.66 -13.82 -31.43
CA GLY A 89 -49.56 -15.29 -31.48
C GLY A 89 -48.27 -15.83 -30.86
N ILE A 90 -47.76 -15.17 -29.82
CA ILE A 90 -46.54 -15.58 -29.12
C ILE A 90 -46.86 -16.82 -28.28
N ASN A 91 -46.06 -17.86 -28.41
CA ASN A 91 -46.20 -19.12 -27.72
C ASN A 91 -44.81 -19.69 -27.37
N LYS A 92 -44.78 -20.82 -26.66
CA LYS A 92 -43.54 -21.45 -26.19
C LYS A 92 -42.51 -21.76 -27.30
N ASN A 93 -42.93 -21.91 -28.55
CA ASN A 93 -42.04 -22.25 -29.67
C ASN A 93 -41.38 -21.02 -30.32
N ASN A 94 -41.99 -19.84 -30.26
CA ASN A 94 -41.46 -18.61 -30.88
C ASN A 94 -41.05 -17.53 -29.87
N GLN A 95 -41.47 -17.61 -28.60
CA GLN A 95 -41.16 -16.63 -27.57
C GLN A 95 -39.64 -16.38 -27.39
N GLY A 96 -38.85 -17.46 -27.40
CA GLY A 96 -37.39 -17.38 -27.32
C GLY A 96 -36.76 -16.63 -28.49
N LEU A 97 -37.26 -16.86 -29.71
CA LEU A 97 -36.79 -16.17 -30.91
C LEU A 97 -37.13 -14.68 -30.87
N VAL A 98 -38.38 -14.34 -30.54
CA VAL A 98 -38.84 -12.95 -30.47
C VAL A 98 -38.03 -12.15 -29.44
N ALA A 99 -37.76 -12.72 -28.27
CA ALA A 99 -36.92 -12.08 -27.25
C ALA A 99 -35.47 -11.91 -27.76
N ALA A 100 -34.88 -12.98 -28.31
CA ALA A 100 -33.48 -13.02 -28.74
C ALA A 100 -33.18 -12.14 -29.96
N LEU A 101 -34.17 -11.79 -30.80
CA LEU A 101 -33.95 -10.96 -31.99
C LEU A 101 -33.33 -9.59 -31.70
N TYR A 102 -33.61 -9.01 -30.53
CA TYR A 102 -32.91 -7.80 -30.07
C TYR A 102 -31.41 -8.05 -29.90
N VAL A 103 -31.04 -9.13 -29.21
CA VAL A 103 -29.64 -9.49 -28.95
C VAL A 103 -28.94 -9.99 -30.23
N ILE A 104 -29.66 -10.69 -31.11
CA ILE A 104 -29.16 -11.08 -32.45
C ILE A 104 -28.88 -9.81 -33.28
N GLY A 105 -29.74 -8.80 -33.18
CA GLY A 105 -29.50 -7.47 -33.72
C GLY A 105 -28.24 -6.83 -33.14
N ASN A 106 -28.00 -6.94 -31.82
CA ASN A 106 -26.75 -6.47 -31.22
C ASN A 106 -25.53 -7.17 -31.82
N VAL A 107 -25.54 -8.50 -31.95
CA VAL A 107 -24.41 -9.25 -32.55
C VAL A 107 -24.17 -8.80 -33.99
N ALA A 108 -25.22 -8.62 -34.78
CA ALA A 108 -25.11 -8.13 -36.16
C ALA A 108 -24.58 -6.69 -36.23
N GLY A 109 -25.04 -5.81 -35.33
CA GLY A 109 -24.59 -4.42 -35.27
C GLY A 109 -23.16 -4.25 -34.73
N SER A 110 -22.66 -5.17 -33.90
CA SER A 110 -21.27 -5.14 -33.39
C SER A 110 -20.24 -5.07 -34.52
N PHE A 111 -20.54 -5.64 -35.70
CA PHE A 111 -19.65 -5.61 -36.86
C PHE A 111 -19.43 -4.21 -37.44
N VAL A 112 -20.39 -3.30 -37.25
CA VAL A 112 -20.36 -1.92 -37.78
C VAL A 112 -20.22 -0.87 -36.68
N ALA A 113 -20.43 -1.22 -35.42
CA ALA A 113 -20.41 -0.30 -34.28
C ALA A 113 -19.04 0.34 -34.02
N GLY A 114 -17.96 -0.45 -34.02
CA GLY A 114 -16.59 0.04 -33.89
C GLY A 114 -16.21 1.01 -35.02
N PRO A 115 -16.28 0.57 -36.30
CA PRO A 115 -15.97 1.43 -37.45
C PRO A 115 -16.77 2.74 -37.50
N CYS A 116 -18.03 2.71 -37.05
CA CYS A 116 -18.85 3.91 -36.95
C CYS A 116 -18.31 4.90 -35.93
N SER A 117 -17.92 4.42 -34.75
CA SER A 117 -17.43 5.24 -33.63
C SER A 117 -16.00 5.74 -33.84
N ASP A 118 -15.18 4.97 -34.57
CA ASP A 118 -13.81 5.34 -34.91
C ASP A 118 -13.75 6.31 -36.10
N LYS A 119 -14.62 6.16 -37.10
CA LYS A 119 -14.63 7.05 -38.26
C LYS A 119 -15.30 8.40 -37.99
N TYR A 120 -16.41 8.40 -37.26
CA TYR A 120 -17.24 9.61 -37.08
C TYR A 120 -17.13 10.23 -35.68
N GLY A 121 -16.44 9.58 -34.75
CA GLY A 121 -16.32 10.04 -33.36
C GLY A 121 -17.38 9.43 -32.44
N ARG A 122 -17.16 9.57 -31.13
CA ARG A 122 -17.99 8.92 -30.10
C ARG A 122 -19.36 9.58 -30.02
N ARG A 123 -19.42 10.91 -30.19
CA ARG A 123 -20.71 11.66 -30.25
C ARG A 123 -21.56 11.24 -31.44
N ALA A 124 -20.96 11.15 -32.63
CA ALA A 124 -21.68 10.72 -33.82
C ALA A 124 -22.12 9.25 -33.71
N GLY A 125 -21.29 8.37 -33.13
CA GLY A 125 -21.66 6.99 -32.83
C GLY A 125 -22.90 6.90 -31.94
N MET A 126 -22.91 7.63 -30.81
CA MET A 126 -24.09 7.72 -29.93
C MET A 126 -25.33 8.22 -30.69
N ALA A 127 -25.20 9.28 -31.50
CA ALA A 127 -26.31 9.82 -32.27
C ALA A 127 -26.85 8.84 -33.32
N ILE A 128 -25.99 8.23 -34.13
CA ILE A 128 -26.37 7.26 -35.18
C ILE A 128 -27.10 6.07 -34.56
N GLY A 129 -26.53 5.51 -33.50
CA GLY A 129 -27.15 4.41 -32.77
C GLY A 129 -28.52 4.79 -32.21
N SER A 130 -28.65 5.96 -31.58
CA SER A 130 -29.92 6.45 -31.04
C SER A 130 -30.97 6.70 -32.13
N VAL A 131 -30.61 7.18 -33.32
CA VAL A 131 -31.56 7.30 -34.46
C VAL A 131 -32.10 5.93 -34.86
N ILE A 132 -31.23 4.92 -34.97
CA ILE A 132 -31.64 3.56 -35.32
C ILE A 132 -32.52 2.96 -34.21
N CYS A 133 -32.20 3.21 -32.93
CA CYS A 133 -33.05 2.80 -31.81
C CYS A 133 -34.45 3.43 -31.90
N VAL A 134 -34.55 4.73 -32.19
CA VAL A 134 -35.85 5.40 -32.36
C VAL A 134 -36.64 4.79 -33.52
N ILE A 135 -36.00 4.49 -34.65
CA ILE A 135 -36.66 3.82 -35.79
C ILE A 135 -37.17 2.43 -35.37
N GLY A 136 -36.34 1.64 -34.67
CA GLY A 136 -36.71 0.32 -34.16
C GLY A 136 -37.87 0.37 -33.16
N ALA A 137 -37.87 1.35 -32.24
CA ALA A 137 -38.95 1.58 -31.28
C ALA A 137 -40.26 1.93 -32.01
N VAL A 138 -40.23 2.90 -32.94
CA VAL A 138 -41.40 3.28 -33.74
C VAL A 138 -41.95 2.10 -34.56
N ALA A 139 -41.07 1.29 -35.17
CA ALA A 139 -41.48 0.11 -35.91
C ALA A 139 -42.19 -0.92 -35.02
N GLN A 140 -41.68 -1.17 -33.80
CA GLN A 140 -42.33 -2.05 -32.83
C GLN A 140 -43.67 -1.48 -32.34
N THR A 141 -43.72 -0.18 -32.01
CA THR A 141 -44.95 0.49 -31.59
C THR A 141 -46.02 0.44 -32.67
N ALA A 142 -45.65 0.52 -33.95
CA ALA A 142 -46.58 0.50 -35.09
C ALA A 142 -46.93 -0.92 -35.57
N ALA A 143 -46.26 -1.97 -35.07
CA ALA A 143 -46.40 -3.33 -35.55
C ALA A 143 -47.86 -3.82 -35.52
N GLN A 144 -48.26 -4.50 -36.60
CA GLN A 144 -49.61 -5.08 -36.79
C GLN A 144 -49.58 -6.61 -36.89
N ASN A 145 -48.39 -7.20 -36.98
CA ASN A 145 -48.18 -8.65 -37.06
C ASN A 145 -46.82 -8.99 -36.43
N LEU A 146 -46.61 -10.29 -36.18
CA LEU A 146 -45.41 -10.79 -35.50
C LEU A 146 -44.12 -10.43 -36.24
N SER A 147 -44.09 -10.57 -37.56
CA SER A 147 -42.89 -10.28 -38.37
C SER A 147 -42.48 -8.80 -38.32
N ALA A 148 -43.44 -7.88 -38.24
CA ALA A 148 -43.16 -6.45 -38.08
C ALA A 148 -42.56 -6.14 -36.69
N LEU A 149 -43.04 -6.82 -35.64
CA LEU A 149 -42.47 -6.72 -34.30
C LEU A 149 -41.04 -7.28 -34.26
N GLU A 150 -40.82 -8.46 -34.86
CA GLU A 150 -39.52 -9.12 -34.97
C GLU A 150 -38.50 -8.27 -35.73
N ALA A 151 -38.89 -7.69 -36.88
CA ALA A 151 -38.05 -6.79 -37.65
C ALA A 151 -37.70 -5.52 -36.86
N GLY A 152 -38.69 -4.94 -36.16
CA GLY A 152 -38.46 -3.77 -35.29
C GLY A 152 -37.47 -4.06 -34.17
N ARG A 153 -37.53 -5.23 -33.54
CA ARG A 153 -36.58 -5.68 -32.50
C ARG A 153 -35.17 -5.87 -33.03
N PHE A 154 -35.04 -6.48 -34.21
CA PHE A 154 -33.74 -6.66 -34.86
C PHE A 154 -33.08 -5.32 -35.19
N VAL A 155 -33.84 -4.37 -35.77
CA VAL A 155 -33.34 -3.02 -36.08
C VAL A 155 -32.98 -2.27 -34.81
N LEU A 156 -33.81 -2.34 -33.77
CA LEU A 156 -33.51 -1.75 -32.46
C LEU A 156 -32.17 -2.27 -31.91
N GLY A 157 -31.92 -3.57 -31.97
CA GLY A 157 -30.66 -4.17 -31.51
C GLY A 157 -29.42 -3.66 -32.25
N ILE A 158 -29.52 -3.46 -33.57
CA ILE A 158 -28.42 -2.86 -34.35
C ILE A 158 -28.10 -1.45 -33.85
N GLY A 159 -29.12 -0.64 -33.53
CA GLY A 159 -28.90 0.69 -32.94
C GLY A 159 -28.31 0.61 -31.55
N ALA A 160 -28.85 -0.28 -30.71
CA ALA A 160 -28.49 -0.38 -29.30
C ALA A 160 -27.02 -0.76 -29.09
N VAL A 161 -26.46 -1.63 -29.94
CA VAL A 161 -25.04 -2.00 -29.83
C VAL A 161 -24.08 -0.89 -30.27
N ILE A 162 -24.50 -0.04 -31.23
CA ILE A 162 -23.72 1.14 -31.61
C ILE A 162 -23.66 2.12 -30.44
N VAL A 163 -24.79 2.35 -29.78
CA VAL A 163 -24.88 3.16 -28.54
C VAL A 163 -24.04 2.55 -27.42
N GLN A 164 -24.11 1.23 -27.21
CA GLN A 164 -23.32 0.50 -26.20
C GLN A 164 -21.83 0.43 -26.52
N THR A 165 -21.42 0.67 -27.75
CA THR A 165 -19.99 0.76 -28.11
C THR A 165 -19.48 2.17 -27.89
N ALA A 166 -20.22 3.18 -28.37
CA ALA A 166 -19.78 4.58 -28.30
C ALA A 166 -19.83 5.15 -26.88
N GLY A 167 -20.86 4.83 -26.09
CA GLY A 167 -21.06 5.33 -24.73
C GLY A 167 -19.92 5.03 -23.75
N PRO A 168 -19.58 3.76 -23.48
CA PRO A 168 -18.53 3.42 -22.52
C PRO A 168 -17.14 3.85 -23.01
N SER A 169 -16.87 3.78 -24.32
CA SER A 169 -15.63 4.31 -24.90
C SER A 169 -15.47 5.80 -24.63
N TYR A 170 -16.55 6.58 -24.75
CA TYR A 170 -16.54 7.99 -24.39
C TYR A 170 -16.23 8.23 -22.91
N VAL A 171 -16.86 7.47 -22.00
CA VAL A 171 -16.62 7.60 -20.55
C VAL A 171 -15.16 7.33 -20.21
N VAL A 172 -14.56 6.27 -20.75
CA VAL A 172 -13.17 5.91 -20.48
C VAL A 172 -12.21 6.98 -21.00
N GLU A 173 -12.47 7.53 -22.18
CA GLU A 173 -11.58 8.48 -22.86
C GLU A 173 -11.69 9.92 -22.35
N ILE A 174 -12.77 10.28 -21.66
CA ILE A 174 -12.93 11.62 -21.07
C ILE A 174 -12.83 11.62 -19.54
N ALA A 175 -12.87 10.46 -18.90
CA ALA A 175 -12.78 10.41 -17.45
C ALA A 175 -11.36 10.77 -16.99
N TYR A 176 -11.31 11.59 -15.94
CA TYR A 176 -10.07 11.94 -15.26
C TYR A 176 -9.35 10.67 -14.79
N PRO A 177 -8.03 10.51 -15.07
CA PRO A 177 -7.31 9.25 -14.85
C PRO A 177 -7.54 8.60 -13.48
N LYS A 178 -7.45 9.38 -12.38
CA LYS A 178 -7.65 8.90 -11.00
C LYS A 178 -9.04 8.28 -10.73
N TYR A 179 -10.09 8.80 -11.37
CA TYR A 179 -11.48 8.36 -11.13
C TYR A 179 -12.02 7.47 -12.26
N ARG A 180 -11.21 7.20 -13.29
CA ARG A 180 -11.60 6.50 -14.51
C ARG A 180 -12.24 5.13 -14.24
N GLY A 181 -11.63 4.31 -13.37
CA GLY A 181 -12.17 2.98 -13.02
C GLY A 181 -13.56 3.05 -12.37
N GLN A 182 -13.74 3.94 -11.40
CA GLN A 182 -15.02 4.12 -10.69
C GLN A 182 -16.13 4.65 -11.59
N LEU A 183 -15.82 5.63 -12.45
CA LEU A 183 -16.77 6.18 -13.42
C LEU A 183 -17.12 5.13 -14.50
N THR A 184 -16.15 4.33 -14.93
CA THR A 184 -16.40 3.24 -15.88
C THR A 184 -17.28 2.15 -15.26
N GLY A 185 -17.03 1.75 -14.00
CA GLY A 185 -17.89 0.82 -13.28
C GLY A 185 -19.31 1.37 -13.03
N GLY A 186 -19.42 2.67 -12.74
CA GLY A 186 -20.69 3.37 -12.57
C GLY A 186 -21.57 3.39 -13.83
N TYR A 187 -20.97 3.39 -15.03
CA TYR A 187 -21.71 3.28 -16.30
C TYR A 187 -22.58 2.02 -16.34
N GLN A 188 -22.08 0.87 -15.89
CA GLN A 188 -22.86 -0.39 -15.89
C GLN A 188 -24.02 -0.38 -14.89
N ALA A 189 -23.90 0.33 -13.77
CA ALA A 189 -25.00 0.49 -12.82
C ALA A 189 -26.20 1.24 -13.44
N CYS A 190 -25.96 2.12 -14.42
CA CYS A 190 -27.02 2.84 -15.12
C CYS A 190 -27.86 1.98 -16.06
N PHE A 191 -27.49 0.70 -16.29
CA PHE A 191 -28.39 -0.27 -16.90
C PHE A 191 -29.72 -0.33 -16.12
N PHE A 192 -29.66 -0.34 -14.79
CA PHE A 192 -30.86 -0.41 -13.97
C PHE A 192 -31.73 0.85 -14.03
N LEU A 193 -31.15 2.01 -14.35
CA LEU A 193 -31.94 3.23 -14.54
C LEU A 193 -32.97 3.07 -15.66
N GLY A 194 -32.57 2.44 -16.76
CA GLY A 194 -33.45 2.11 -17.87
C GLY A 194 -34.50 1.05 -17.52
N THR A 195 -34.07 -0.02 -16.85
CA THR A 195 -34.98 -1.11 -16.49
C THR A 195 -36.05 -0.65 -15.49
N ILE A 196 -35.71 0.22 -14.54
CA ILE A 196 -36.67 0.83 -13.58
C ILE A 196 -37.79 1.56 -14.33
N ILE A 197 -37.46 2.39 -15.32
CA ILE A 197 -38.49 3.14 -16.05
C ILE A 197 -39.40 2.17 -16.82
N SER A 198 -38.83 1.15 -17.47
CA SER A 198 -39.61 0.15 -18.23
C SER A 198 -40.56 -0.66 -17.33
N THR A 199 -40.05 -1.27 -16.26
CA THR A 199 -40.84 -2.19 -15.43
C THR A 199 -41.96 -1.50 -14.68
N TRP A 200 -41.70 -0.30 -14.14
CA TRP A 200 -42.71 0.47 -13.43
C TRP A 200 -43.78 1.04 -14.37
N LEU A 201 -43.41 1.39 -15.60
CA LEU A 201 -44.37 1.79 -16.63
C LEU A 201 -45.30 0.64 -17.01
N GLU A 202 -44.76 -0.55 -17.25
CA GLU A 202 -45.54 -1.76 -17.55
C GLU A 202 -46.50 -2.14 -16.40
N TYR A 203 -46.03 -2.04 -15.15
CA TYR A 203 -46.86 -2.27 -13.97
C TYR A 203 -47.99 -1.23 -13.85
N GLY A 204 -47.69 0.05 -14.06
CA GLY A 204 -48.68 1.12 -13.98
C GLY A 204 -49.77 1.01 -15.06
N LEU A 205 -49.37 0.71 -16.30
CA LEU A 205 -50.29 0.59 -17.44
C LEU A 205 -51.21 -0.63 -17.34
N TYR A 206 -50.84 -1.66 -16.59
CA TYR A 206 -51.72 -2.80 -16.32
C TYR A 206 -53.04 -2.38 -15.66
N PHE A 207 -53.06 -1.30 -14.87
CA PHE A 207 -54.28 -0.79 -14.23
C PHE A 207 -55.15 0.10 -15.15
N CYS A 208 -54.68 0.44 -16.35
CA CYS A 208 -55.43 1.26 -17.29
C CYS A 208 -56.54 0.44 -17.97
N LYS A 209 -57.80 0.78 -17.70
CA LYS A 209 -58.99 0.17 -18.34
C LYS A 209 -59.26 0.71 -19.75
N THR A 210 -58.25 0.76 -20.61
CA THR A 210 -58.31 1.28 -21.99
C THR A 210 -58.29 0.11 -23.00
N SER A 211 -58.39 0.39 -24.30
CA SER A 211 -58.26 -0.59 -25.40
C SER A 211 -57.06 -1.52 -25.20
N SER A 212 -57.22 -2.84 -25.47
CA SER A 212 -56.20 -3.87 -25.17
C SER A 212 -54.83 -3.60 -25.82
N SER A 213 -54.79 -2.89 -26.95
CA SER A 213 -53.56 -2.54 -27.65
C SER A 213 -52.80 -1.36 -27.04
N PHE A 214 -53.47 -0.50 -26.27
CA PHE A 214 -52.84 0.68 -25.66
C PHE A 214 -51.83 0.28 -24.59
N VAL A 215 -52.16 -0.74 -23.78
CA VAL A 215 -51.37 -1.20 -22.64
C VAL A 215 -49.95 -1.66 -23.04
N TRP A 216 -49.79 -2.29 -24.21
CA TRP A 216 -48.49 -2.76 -24.68
C TRP A 216 -47.81 -1.86 -25.72
N ARG A 217 -48.54 -0.98 -26.43
CA ARG A 217 -47.93 -0.03 -27.37
C ARG A 217 -47.23 1.12 -26.67
N VAL A 218 -47.73 1.58 -25.52
CA VAL A 218 -47.14 2.70 -24.78
C VAL A 218 -45.73 2.39 -24.24
N PRO A 219 -45.45 1.24 -23.59
CA PRO A 219 -44.09 0.88 -23.17
C PRO A 219 -43.11 0.87 -24.35
N LEU A 220 -43.51 0.30 -25.49
CA LEU A 220 -42.72 0.29 -26.73
C LEU A 220 -42.49 1.69 -27.31
N ALA A 221 -43.41 2.64 -27.10
CA ALA A 221 -43.26 4.02 -27.55
C ALA A 221 -42.32 4.81 -26.62
N VAL A 222 -42.48 4.66 -25.31
CA VAL A 222 -41.63 5.30 -24.29
C VAL A 222 -40.22 4.73 -24.31
N GLN A 223 -40.02 3.54 -24.86
CA GLN A 223 -38.71 2.98 -25.15
C GLN A 223 -37.79 3.92 -25.97
N ALA A 224 -38.34 4.79 -26.82
CA ALA A 224 -37.55 5.77 -27.57
C ALA A 224 -36.97 6.90 -26.71
N THR A 225 -37.45 7.10 -25.48
CA THR A 225 -37.17 8.30 -24.67
C THR A 225 -35.68 8.46 -24.30
N PRO A 226 -34.97 7.42 -23.81
CA PRO A 226 -33.54 7.52 -23.54
C PRO A 226 -32.72 7.90 -24.79
N SER A 227 -33.05 7.31 -25.94
CA SER A 227 -32.40 7.64 -27.22
C SER A 227 -32.71 9.06 -27.70
N LEU A 228 -33.93 9.56 -27.50
CA LEU A 228 -34.27 10.95 -27.80
C LEU A 228 -33.52 11.92 -26.88
N ALA A 229 -33.37 11.60 -25.59
CA ALA A 229 -32.58 12.40 -24.66
C ALA A 229 -31.10 12.46 -25.07
N ILE A 230 -30.53 11.34 -25.52
CA ILE A 230 -29.17 11.30 -26.08
C ILE A 230 -29.10 12.21 -27.31
N LEU A 231 -30.02 12.10 -28.27
CA LEU A 231 -30.01 12.92 -29.50
C LEU A 231 -30.07 14.43 -29.21
N CYS A 232 -30.79 14.84 -28.17
CA CYS A 232 -30.86 16.24 -27.74
C CYS A 232 -29.57 16.71 -27.07
N CYS A 233 -28.94 15.88 -26.23
CA CYS A 233 -27.82 16.28 -25.37
C CYS A 233 -26.43 15.97 -25.95
N VAL A 234 -26.31 15.03 -26.89
CA VAL A 234 -25.02 14.53 -27.41
C VAL A 234 -24.21 15.61 -28.14
N TRP A 235 -24.86 16.63 -28.69
CA TRP A 235 -24.19 17.76 -29.33
C TRP A 235 -23.73 18.83 -28.35
N MET A 236 -24.14 18.74 -27.07
CA MET A 236 -23.74 19.67 -26.00
C MET A 236 -22.49 19.21 -25.25
N ILE A 237 -22.06 17.96 -25.44
CA ILE A 237 -20.87 17.39 -24.82
C ILE A 237 -19.65 17.51 -25.76
N PRO A 238 -18.41 17.59 -25.22
CA PRO A 238 -17.20 17.59 -26.03
C PRO A 238 -16.99 16.25 -26.74
N GLU A 239 -16.12 16.21 -27.75
CA GLU A 239 -15.68 14.94 -28.34
C GLU A 239 -14.59 14.30 -27.47
N SER A 240 -14.34 13.01 -27.67
CA SER A 240 -13.19 12.34 -27.06
C SER A 240 -11.86 13.02 -27.47
N PRO A 241 -11.01 13.43 -26.50
CA PRO A 241 -9.66 13.94 -26.78
C PRO A 241 -8.82 12.93 -27.57
N ARG A 242 -8.92 11.64 -27.23
CA ARG A 242 -8.20 10.56 -27.91
C ARG A 242 -8.61 10.45 -29.38
N TRP A 243 -9.90 10.55 -29.67
CA TRP A 243 -10.39 10.50 -31.06
C TRP A 243 -9.93 11.72 -31.87
N LEU A 244 -9.93 12.91 -31.25
CA LEU A 244 -9.45 14.15 -31.88
C LEU A 244 -7.96 14.05 -32.23
N LEU A 245 -7.13 13.55 -31.31
CA LEU A 245 -5.71 13.31 -31.57
C LEU A 245 -5.47 12.31 -32.70
N ALA A 246 -6.26 11.23 -32.76
CA ALA A 246 -6.15 10.24 -33.84
C ALA A 246 -6.50 10.81 -35.23
N HIS A 247 -7.18 11.95 -35.28
CA HIS A 247 -7.56 12.69 -36.49
C HIS A 247 -6.73 13.98 -36.68
N ASP A 248 -5.54 14.06 -36.07
CA ASP A 248 -4.61 15.17 -36.17
C ASP A 248 -5.17 16.53 -35.66
N ARG A 249 -6.13 16.50 -34.70
CA ARG A 249 -6.76 17.69 -34.09
C ARG A 249 -6.24 17.93 -32.66
N LEU A 250 -4.94 18.15 -32.53
CA LEU A 250 -4.23 18.31 -31.25
C LEU A 250 -4.74 19.49 -30.40
N GLU A 251 -4.92 20.67 -30.99
CA GLU A 251 -5.33 21.87 -30.25
C GLU A 251 -6.67 21.68 -29.56
N GLU A 252 -7.65 21.10 -30.26
CA GLU A 252 -8.98 20.84 -29.69
C GLU A 252 -8.96 19.79 -28.57
N ALA A 253 -8.11 18.76 -28.71
CA ALA A 253 -7.92 17.76 -27.66
C ALA A 253 -7.30 18.39 -26.39
N SER A 254 -6.29 19.23 -26.58
CA SER A 254 -5.65 20.00 -25.51
C SER A 254 -6.64 20.91 -24.80
N ASP A 255 -7.44 21.68 -25.53
CA ASP A 255 -8.43 22.60 -24.94
C ASP A 255 -9.46 21.87 -24.07
N ILE A 256 -9.88 20.67 -24.46
CA ILE A 256 -10.80 19.84 -23.68
C ILE A 256 -10.11 19.38 -22.38
N LEU A 257 -8.90 18.83 -22.47
CA LEU A 257 -8.15 18.38 -21.28
C LEU A 257 -7.84 19.55 -20.35
N VAL A 258 -7.40 20.71 -20.85
CA VAL A 258 -7.20 21.92 -20.04
C VAL A 258 -8.49 22.32 -19.31
N LYS A 259 -9.63 22.33 -20.01
CA LYS A 259 -10.91 22.76 -19.43
C LYS A 259 -11.45 21.81 -18.35
N TYR A 260 -11.35 20.50 -18.56
CA TYR A 260 -11.98 19.50 -17.67
C TYR A 260 -10.99 18.84 -16.70
N HIS A 261 -9.74 18.61 -17.11
CA HIS A 261 -8.69 17.99 -16.30
C HIS A 261 -7.74 19.03 -15.68
N GLY A 262 -7.47 20.14 -16.36
CA GLY A 262 -6.64 21.24 -15.82
C GLY A 262 -7.41 22.33 -15.05
N ASP A 263 -8.73 22.23 -14.91
CA ASP A 263 -9.61 23.30 -14.36
C ASP A 263 -9.45 24.67 -15.05
N GLY A 264 -9.08 24.66 -16.33
CA GLY A 264 -8.77 25.86 -17.12
C GLY A 264 -7.30 26.29 -17.07
N ASN A 265 -6.43 25.55 -16.37
CA ASN A 265 -4.99 25.78 -16.35
C ASN A 265 -4.28 25.05 -17.51
N PRO A 266 -3.74 25.77 -18.51
CA PRO A 266 -2.98 25.17 -19.61
C PRO A 266 -1.63 24.60 -19.16
N ASP A 267 -1.13 25.00 -18.00
CA ASP A 267 0.13 24.52 -17.44
C ASP A 267 0.00 23.30 -16.53
N SER A 268 -1.20 22.72 -16.44
CA SER A 268 -1.43 21.49 -15.70
C SER A 268 -0.52 20.36 -16.17
N ILE A 269 0.19 19.75 -15.22
CA ILE A 269 1.16 18.67 -15.45
C ILE A 269 0.41 17.44 -15.95
N VAL A 270 -0.73 17.13 -15.33
CA VAL A 270 -1.60 16.01 -15.72
C VAL A 270 -2.03 16.15 -17.17
N VAL A 271 -2.42 17.36 -17.60
CA VAL A 271 -2.84 17.61 -18.99
C VAL A 271 -1.68 17.44 -19.97
N LYS A 272 -0.49 17.95 -19.64
CA LYS A 272 0.70 17.83 -20.49
C LYS A 272 1.11 16.36 -20.66
N VAL A 273 1.21 15.62 -19.56
CA VAL A 273 1.53 14.19 -19.60
C VAL A 273 0.46 13.40 -20.34
N GLU A 274 -0.83 13.64 -20.08
CA GLU A 274 -1.92 12.92 -20.75
C GLU A 274 -1.92 13.14 -22.27
N LEU A 275 -1.60 14.37 -22.73
CA LEU A 275 -1.43 14.68 -24.15
C LEU A 275 -0.22 13.96 -24.75
N GLU A 276 0.93 13.99 -24.07
CA GLU A 276 2.16 13.32 -24.52
C GLU A 276 1.94 11.82 -24.67
N GLU A 277 1.34 11.16 -23.66
CA GLU A 277 0.99 9.74 -23.69
C GLU A 277 0.10 9.40 -24.89
N MET A 278 -0.98 10.16 -25.09
CA MET A 278 -1.89 9.92 -26.21
C MET A 278 -1.19 10.12 -27.56
N MET A 279 -0.27 11.09 -27.68
CA MET A 279 0.50 11.34 -28.90
C MET A 279 1.54 10.25 -29.20
N GLU A 280 2.21 9.72 -28.17
CA GLU A 280 3.20 8.65 -28.33
C GLU A 280 2.55 7.36 -28.81
N VAL A 281 1.38 7.01 -28.28
CA VAL A 281 0.59 5.84 -28.71
C VAL A 281 0.22 5.93 -30.19
N ILE A 282 -0.19 7.12 -30.65
CA ILE A 282 -0.54 7.36 -32.06
C ILE A 282 0.70 7.32 -32.97
N LYS A 283 1.89 7.67 -32.45
CA LYS A 283 3.18 7.60 -33.17
C LYS A 283 3.74 6.18 -33.25
N MET A 284 3.55 5.36 -32.21
CA MET A 284 4.12 4.02 -32.09
C MET A 284 3.34 2.94 -32.88
N ASP A 285 2.02 3.09 -33.06
CA ASP A 285 1.21 2.02 -33.64
C ASP A 285 0.24 2.50 -34.75
N GLY A 286 0.43 1.96 -35.96
CA GLY A 286 -0.52 2.12 -37.07
C GLY A 286 -1.68 1.12 -37.03
N SER A 287 -1.81 0.32 -35.97
CA SER A 287 -2.83 -0.73 -35.87
C SER A 287 -4.23 -0.20 -35.59
N ASP A 288 -4.36 0.94 -34.90
CA ASP A 288 -5.64 1.66 -34.73
C ASP A 288 -6.19 2.22 -36.06
N LYS A 289 -5.40 2.23 -37.14
CA LYS A 289 -5.84 2.62 -38.49
C LYS A 289 -6.35 1.45 -39.33
N ARG A 290 -6.20 0.19 -38.89
CA ARG A 290 -6.56 -1.00 -39.69
C ARG A 290 -7.91 -1.57 -39.30
N PHE A 291 -8.79 -1.65 -40.29
CA PHE A 291 -10.12 -2.25 -40.17
C PHE A 291 -10.03 -3.69 -39.67
N TRP A 292 -10.65 -3.98 -38.50
CA TRP A 292 -10.88 -5.34 -38.01
C TRP A 292 -9.62 -6.15 -37.65
N ASP A 293 -8.58 -5.52 -37.08
CA ASP A 293 -7.38 -6.24 -36.61
C ASP A 293 -7.37 -6.50 -35.10
N PHE A 294 -7.76 -7.71 -34.69
CA PHE A 294 -7.76 -8.18 -33.29
C PHE A 294 -6.58 -9.11 -32.95
N ARG A 295 -5.59 -9.26 -33.84
CA ARG A 295 -4.49 -10.22 -33.64
C ARG A 295 -3.67 -9.93 -32.38
N GLU A 296 -3.51 -8.66 -32.04
CA GLU A 296 -2.81 -8.20 -30.83
C GLU A 296 -3.36 -8.81 -29.54
N LEU A 297 -4.66 -9.16 -29.48
CA LEU A 297 -5.25 -9.83 -28.32
C LEU A 297 -4.78 -11.27 -28.11
N PHE A 298 -4.16 -11.88 -29.12
CA PHE A 298 -3.79 -13.31 -29.14
C PHE A 298 -2.32 -13.57 -29.50
N ASN A 299 -1.57 -12.54 -29.89
CA ASN A 299 -0.21 -12.69 -30.42
C ASN A 299 0.81 -13.09 -29.33
N SER A 300 0.70 -12.56 -28.11
CA SER A 300 1.61 -12.87 -27.01
C SER A 300 0.99 -13.79 -25.95
N ARG A 301 1.81 -14.42 -25.10
CA ARG A 301 1.33 -15.25 -23.98
C ARG A 301 0.52 -14.42 -22.97
N SER A 302 1.04 -13.24 -22.60
CA SER A 302 0.37 -12.28 -21.71
C SER A 302 -0.98 -11.86 -22.31
N ALA A 303 -1.02 -11.48 -23.60
CA ALA A 303 -2.25 -11.10 -24.28
C ALA A 303 -3.28 -12.24 -24.31
N ARG A 304 -2.86 -13.48 -24.60
CA ARG A 304 -3.76 -14.65 -24.55
C ARG A 304 -4.35 -14.88 -23.16
N TYR A 305 -3.55 -14.71 -22.10
CA TYR A 305 -4.02 -14.89 -20.72
C TYR A 305 -5.03 -13.79 -20.33
N ARG A 306 -4.73 -12.53 -20.66
CA ARG A 306 -5.66 -11.40 -20.46
C ARG A 306 -6.96 -11.61 -21.23
N THR A 307 -6.88 -12.00 -22.49
CA THR A 307 -8.06 -12.28 -23.32
C THR A 307 -8.86 -13.48 -22.80
N PHE A 308 -8.20 -14.50 -22.23
CA PHE A 308 -8.87 -15.59 -21.52
C PHE A 308 -9.67 -15.06 -20.32
N LEU A 309 -9.07 -14.22 -19.47
CA LEU A 309 -9.77 -13.60 -18.33
C LEU A 309 -10.97 -12.74 -18.77
N VAL A 310 -10.80 -11.94 -19.82
CA VAL A 310 -11.90 -11.15 -20.41
C VAL A 310 -13.02 -12.07 -20.94
N THR A 311 -12.66 -13.20 -21.55
CA THR A 311 -13.63 -14.20 -22.01
C THR A 311 -14.37 -14.83 -20.82
N CYS A 312 -13.68 -15.15 -19.73
CA CYS A 312 -14.31 -15.65 -18.51
C CYS A 312 -15.29 -14.64 -17.93
N ILE A 313 -14.92 -13.35 -17.84
CA ILE A 313 -15.84 -12.29 -17.40
C ILE A 313 -17.09 -12.23 -18.26
N ALA A 314 -16.95 -12.35 -19.59
CA ALA A 314 -18.11 -12.32 -20.48
C ALA A 314 -19.05 -13.50 -20.27
N TRP A 315 -18.48 -14.71 -20.17
CA TRP A 315 -19.25 -15.94 -20.05
C TRP A 315 -19.92 -16.05 -18.68
N PHE A 316 -19.19 -15.88 -17.58
CA PHE A 316 -19.76 -15.91 -16.24
C PHE A 316 -20.70 -14.71 -16.01
N GLY A 317 -20.31 -13.50 -16.42
CA GLY A 317 -21.14 -12.31 -16.25
C GLY A 317 -22.52 -12.40 -16.92
N GLU A 318 -22.65 -13.11 -18.04
CA GLU A 318 -23.93 -13.26 -18.75
C GLU A 318 -24.64 -14.60 -18.49
N LEU A 319 -23.95 -15.69 -18.14
CA LEU A 319 -24.57 -16.98 -17.81
C LEU A 319 -24.82 -17.21 -16.33
N ASP A 320 -24.09 -16.55 -15.44
CA ASP A 320 -24.34 -16.67 -14.00
C ASP A 320 -25.67 -16.03 -13.63
N LEU A 321 -26.14 -15.06 -14.42
CA LEU A 321 -27.50 -14.51 -14.35
C LEU A 321 -28.44 -15.44 -15.13
N PRO A 322 -29.36 -16.19 -14.47
CA PRO A 322 -30.49 -16.78 -15.16
C PRO A 322 -31.24 -15.68 -15.92
N PRO A 323 -32.09 -15.99 -16.90
CA PRO A 323 -32.64 -15.02 -17.83
C PRO A 323 -33.79 -14.19 -17.23
N THR A 324 -33.60 -13.72 -16.00
CA THR A 324 -34.50 -12.92 -15.19
C THR A 324 -34.84 -11.61 -15.90
N SER A 325 -33.89 -10.94 -16.56
CA SER A 325 -34.19 -9.69 -17.29
C SER A 325 -35.27 -9.84 -18.38
N TYR A 326 -35.34 -11.00 -19.05
CA TYR A 326 -36.32 -11.26 -20.11
C TYR A 326 -37.51 -12.12 -19.67
N TYR A 327 -37.35 -12.91 -18.61
CA TYR A 327 -38.32 -13.93 -18.22
C TYR A 327 -38.61 -13.97 -16.72
N PHE A 328 -38.29 -12.92 -15.95
CA PHE A 328 -38.63 -12.86 -14.52
C PHE A 328 -40.12 -13.17 -14.26
N PRO A 329 -41.10 -12.60 -14.98
CA PRO A 329 -42.51 -12.97 -14.79
C PRO A 329 -42.81 -14.46 -15.06
N LEU A 330 -42.14 -15.06 -16.05
CA LEU A 330 -42.24 -16.50 -16.34
C LEU A 330 -41.63 -17.34 -15.21
N MET A 331 -40.50 -16.91 -14.65
CA MET A 331 -39.87 -17.57 -13.50
C MET A 331 -40.76 -17.47 -12.26
N ALA A 332 -41.34 -16.30 -11.97
CA ALA A 332 -42.31 -16.11 -10.90
C ALA A 332 -43.57 -16.98 -11.09
N LYS A 333 -44.06 -17.10 -12.33
CA LYS A 333 -45.14 -18.02 -12.69
C LYS A 333 -44.77 -19.47 -12.42
N THR A 334 -43.55 -19.88 -12.79
CA THR A 334 -43.04 -21.22 -12.48
C THR A 334 -42.77 -21.42 -11.00
N ALA A 335 -42.73 -20.37 -10.17
CA ALA A 335 -42.63 -20.44 -8.71
C ALA A 335 -44.00 -20.46 -7.99
N GLY A 336 -45.10 -20.55 -8.75
CA GLY A 336 -46.47 -20.63 -8.23
C GLY A 336 -47.23 -19.30 -8.17
N ILE A 337 -46.60 -18.17 -8.53
CA ILE A 337 -47.27 -16.86 -8.59
C ILE A 337 -47.98 -16.73 -9.93
N THR A 338 -49.27 -17.08 -9.98
CA THR A 338 -50.05 -17.08 -11.24
C THR A 338 -50.70 -15.73 -11.56
N SER A 339 -50.76 -14.80 -10.59
CA SER A 339 -51.29 -13.45 -10.78
C SER A 339 -50.34 -12.58 -11.62
N VAL A 340 -50.80 -12.09 -12.77
CA VAL A 340 -50.03 -11.19 -13.65
C VAL A 340 -49.66 -9.89 -12.92
N GLN A 341 -50.58 -9.35 -12.11
CA GLN A 341 -50.32 -8.15 -11.31
C GLN A 341 -49.12 -8.35 -10.35
N THR A 342 -49.09 -9.48 -9.65
CA THR A 342 -48.03 -9.79 -8.69
C THR A 342 -46.72 -10.07 -9.42
N GLN A 343 -46.75 -10.76 -10.57
CA GLN A 343 -45.57 -10.98 -11.41
C GLN A 343 -44.94 -9.66 -11.88
N LEU A 344 -45.76 -8.71 -12.37
CA LEU A 344 -45.30 -7.39 -12.82
C LEU A 344 -44.76 -6.54 -11.66
N LEU A 345 -45.42 -6.57 -10.49
CA LEU A 345 -44.92 -5.86 -9.29
C LEU A 345 -43.56 -6.40 -8.85
N LEU A 346 -43.41 -7.72 -8.76
CA LEU A 346 -42.14 -8.33 -8.39
C LEU A 346 -41.06 -8.08 -9.45
N ASN A 347 -41.41 -7.97 -10.73
CA ASN A 347 -40.48 -7.55 -11.78
C ASN A 347 -40.04 -6.08 -11.62
N ALA A 348 -40.93 -5.21 -11.14
CA ALA A 348 -40.64 -3.80 -10.89
C ALA A 348 -39.81 -3.56 -9.62
N LEU A 349 -40.00 -4.39 -8.59
CA LEU A 349 -39.26 -4.27 -7.31
C LEU A 349 -37.81 -4.76 -7.39
N GLN A 350 -37.49 -5.73 -8.26
CA GLN A 350 -36.10 -6.23 -8.36
C GLN A 350 -35.12 -5.15 -8.86
N THR A 351 -35.55 -4.26 -9.76
CA THR A 351 -34.62 -3.36 -10.46
C THR A 351 -34.01 -2.26 -9.58
N PRO A 352 -34.75 -1.57 -8.68
CA PRO A 352 -34.14 -0.65 -7.71
C PRO A 352 -33.23 -1.37 -6.71
N ILE A 353 -33.60 -2.58 -6.27
CA ILE A 353 -32.82 -3.36 -5.30
C ILE A 353 -31.46 -3.73 -5.90
N MET A 354 -31.43 -4.18 -7.15
CA MET A 354 -30.18 -4.50 -7.85
C MET A 354 -29.32 -3.25 -8.10
N MET A 355 -29.94 -2.10 -8.41
CA MET A 355 -29.19 -0.84 -8.56
C MET A 355 -28.46 -0.45 -7.27
N ILE A 356 -29.15 -0.51 -6.13
CA ILE A 356 -28.54 -0.22 -4.82
C ILE A 356 -27.41 -1.21 -4.54
N ALA A 357 -27.63 -2.50 -4.77
CA ALA A 357 -26.61 -3.53 -4.58
C ALA A 357 -25.36 -3.28 -5.44
N ALA A 358 -25.52 -2.95 -6.73
CA ALA A 358 -24.41 -2.68 -7.64
C ALA A 358 -23.60 -1.44 -7.25
N LEU A 359 -24.26 -0.35 -6.83
CA LEU A 359 -23.59 0.86 -6.36
C LEU A 359 -22.82 0.62 -5.05
N CYS A 360 -23.39 -0.15 -4.12
CA CYS A 360 -22.66 -0.59 -2.92
C CYS A 360 -21.44 -1.45 -3.29
N GLY A 361 -21.66 -2.43 -4.16
CA GLY A 361 -20.63 -3.33 -4.68
C GLY A 361 -19.39 -2.61 -5.21
N LEU A 362 -19.61 -1.60 -6.05
CA LEU A 362 -18.55 -0.77 -6.63
C LEU A 362 -17.64 -0.15 -5.56
N ARG A 363 -18.17 0.22 -4.39
CA ARG A 363 -17.38 0.80 -3.29
C ARG A 363 -16.63 -0.26 -2.49
N PHE A 364 -17.24 -1.43 -2.28
CA PHE A 364 -16.68 -2.50 -1.45
C PHE A 364 -15.61 -3.32 -2.17
N VAL A 365 -15.67 -3.46 -3.50
CA VAL A 365 -14.63 -4.17 -4.26
C VAL A 365 -13.24 -3.55 -4.05
N GLU A 366 -13.16 -2.23 -3.91
CA GLU A 366 -11.90 -1.54 -3.59
C GLU A 366 -11.33 -1.92 -2.21
N LYS A 367 -12.18 -2.31 -1.26
CA LYS A 367 -11.78 -2.68 0.11
C LYS A 367 -11.57 -4.17 0.31
N LEU A 368 -12.24 -5.02 -0.46
CA LEU A 368 -12.23 -6.48 -0.25
C LEU A 368 -11.40 -7.23 -1.30
N GLY A 369 -11.04 -6.58 -2.41
CA GLY A 369 -10.34 -7.21 -3.53
C GLY A 369 -11.30 -7.83 -4.54
N ARG A 370 -10.87 -7.88 -5.81
CA ARG A 370 -11.70 -8.34 -6.94
C ARG A 370 -11.95 -9.84 -6.85
N ARG A 371 -10.93 -10.64 -6.50
CA ARG A 371 -11.01 -12.11 -6.53
C ARG A 371 -11.92 -12.64 -5.42
N LYS A 372 -11.76 -12.15 -4.19
CA LYS A 372 -12.56 -12.60 -3.03
C LYS A 372 -14.06 -12.30 -3.23
N VAL A 373 -14.38 -11.11 -3.73
CA VAL A 373 -15.77 -10.69 -3.96
C VAL A 373 -16.44 -11.50 -5.08
N LEU A 374 -15.74 -11.77 -6.19
CA LEU A 374 -16.26 -12.60 -7.29
C LEU A 374 -16.49 -14.06 -6.87
N MET A 375 -15.58 -14.66 -6.08
CA MET A 375 -15.77 -16.02 -5.57
C MET A 375 -16.94 -16.10 -4.57
N ALA A 376 -17.00 -15.18 -3.61
CA ALA A 376 -18.07 -15.13 -2.63
C ALA A 376 -19.44 -14.94 -3.28
N SER A 377 -19.51 -14.06 -4.29
CA SER A 377 -20.74 -13.86 -5.06
C SER A 377 -21.14 -15.10 -5.84
N SER A 378 -20.22 -15.72 -6.58
CA SER A 378 -20.51 -16.93 -7.38
C SER A 378 -20.92 -18.13 -6.50
N ALA A 379 -20.31 -18.29 -5.33
CA ALA A 379 -20.72 -19.30 -4.36
C ALA A 379 -22.13 -19.01 -3.78
N GLY A 380 -22.41 -17.75 -3.43
CA GLY A 380 -23.72 -17.32 -2.94
C GLY A 380 -24.84 -17.46 -3.99
N MET A 381 -24.51 -17.23 -5.26
CA MET A 381 -25.40 -17.45 -6.40
C MET A 381 -25.71 -18.94 -6.58
N SER A 382 -24.69 -19.79 -6.62
CA SER A 382 -24.86 -21.26 -6.74
C SER A 382 -25.76 -21.81 -5.62
N ALA A 383 -25.52 -21.38 -4.37
CA ALA A 383 -26.34 -21.76 -3.22
C ALA A 383 -27.80 -21.28 -3.36
N SER A 384 -27.99 -20.04 -3.82
CA SER A 384 -29.32 -19.46 -4.01
C SER A 384 -30.09 -20.18 -5.12
N VAL A 385 -29.46 -20.47 -6.26
CA VAL A 385 -30.07 -21.24 -7.35
C VAL A 385 -30.39 -22.67 -6.93
N ALA A 386 -29.58 -23.29 -6.07
CA ALA A 386 -29.89 -24.61 -5.51
C ALA A 386 -31.19 -24.59 -4.70
N VAL A 387 -31.39 -23.57 -3.87
CA VAL A 387 -32.64 -23.38 -3.11
C VAL A 387 -33.81 -23.10 -4.06
N ILE A 388 -33.65 -22.21 -5.04
CA ILE A 388 -34.69 -21.92 -6.06
C ILE A 388 -35.10 -23.20 -6.80
N THR A 389 -34.13 -24.04 -7.17
CA THR A 389 -34.35 -25.32 -7.86
C THR A 389 -35.14 -26.29 -7.00
N ALA A 390 -34.76 -26.44 -5.72
CA ALA A 390 -35.44 -27.31 -4.76
C ALA A 390 -36.87 -26.84 -4.47
N CYS A 391 -37.08 -25.53 -4.35
CA CYS A 391 -38.40 -24.92 -4.18
C CYS A 391 -39.29 -25.16 -5.41
N THR A 392 -38.77 -24.89 -6.62
CA THR A 392 -39.54 -25.07 -7.87
C THR A 392 -39.93 -26.55 -8.08
N ALA A 393 -39.10 -27.50 -7.65
CA ALA A 393 -39.42 -28.93 -7.72
C ALA A 393 -40.56 -29.35 -6.77
N ASN A 394 -40.69 -28.70 -5.61
CA ASN A 394 -41.56 -29.14 -4.51
C ASN A 394 -42.76 -28.22 -4.24
N GLN A 395 -42.93 -27.16 -5.02
CA GLN A 395 -43.95 -26.12 -4.82
C GLN A 395 -45.41 -26.59 -5.00
N ALA A 396 -45.66 -27.72 -5.67
CA ALA A 396 -47.00 -28.12 -6.07
C ALA A 396 -47.92 -28.27 -4.84
N GLY A 397 -48.96 -27.42 -4.75
CA GLY A 397 -49.90 -27.38 -3.62
C GLY A 397 -49.35 -26.77 -2.32
N LYS A 398 -48.16 -26.14 -2.35
CA LYS A 398 -47.47 -25.59 -1.16
C LYS A 398 -47.02 -24.14 -1.38
N PRO A 399 -47.89 -23.14 -1.14
CA PRO A 399 -47.58 -21.72 -1.39
C PRO A 399 -46.33 -21.20 -0.65
N ALA A 400 -46.08 -21.65 0.58
CA ALA A 400 -44.91 -21.27 1.36
C ALA A 400 -43.58 -21.66 0.69
N VAL A 401 -43.54 -22.79 -0.02
CA VAL A 401 -42.35 -23.26 -0.75
C VAL A 401 -42.07 -22.37 -1.96
N GLY A 402 -43.12 -21.90 -2.64
CA GLY A 402 -43.03 -20.93 -3.74
C GLY A 402 -42.53 -19.56 -3.27
N ALA A 403 -43.04 -19.07 -2.12
CA ALA A 403 -42.58 -17.82 -1.51
C ALA A 403 -41.08 -17.86 -1.15
N THR A 404 -40.59 -18.96 -0.56
CA THR A 404 -39.16 -19.17 -0.31
C THR A 404 -38.35 -19.16 -1.60
N GLY A 405 -38.84 -19.78 -2.67
CA GLY A 405 -38.18 -19.77 -3.98
C GLY A 405 -38.03 -18.34 -4.54
N VAL A 406 -39.05 -17.50 -4.37
CA VAL A 406 -38.99 -16.09 -4.78
C VAL A 406 -38.06 -15.27 -3.89
N ALA A 407 -38.03 -15.51 -2.57
CA ALA A 407 -37.11 -14.82 -1.67
C ALA A 407 -35.63 -15.10 -2.04
N PHE A 408 -35.28 -16.37 -2.29
CA PHE A 408 -33.94 -16.74 -2.73
C PHE A 408 -33.60 -16.27 -4.15
N LEU A 409 -34.61 -16.06 -5.01
CA LEU A 409 -34.40 -15.38 -6.29
C LEU A 409 -33.94 -13.93 -6.10
N TYR A 410 -34.49 -13.20 -5.12
CA TYR A 410 -34.02 -11.85 -4.79
C TYR A 410 -32.63 -11.85 -4.15
N VAL A 411 -32.34 -12.80 -3.25
CA VAL A 411 -30.99 -12.97 -2.68
C VAL A 411 -29.98 -13.20 -3.80
N PHE A 412 -30.28 -14.12 -4.72
CA PHE A 412 -29.48 -14.37 -5.90
C PHE A 412 -29.21 -13.06 -6.70
N LEU A 413 -30.24 -12.28 -6.99
CA LEU A 413 -30.12 -11.04 -7.77
C LEU A 413 -29.28 -9.97 -7.06
N VAL A 414 -29.41 -9.84 -5.73
CA VAL A 414 -28.59 -8.92 -4.92
C VAL A 414 -27.12 -9.34 -4.95
N VAL A 415 -26.85 -10.64 -4.75
CA VAL A 415 -25.48 -11.18 -4.72
C VAL A 415 -24.80 -11.02 -6.08
N PHE A 416 -25.52 -11.27 -7.19
CA PHE A 416 -25.06 -11.00 -8.55
C PHE A 416 -24.77 -9.51 -8.75
N ALA A 417 -25.74 -8.64 -8.43
CA ALA A 417 -25.62 -7.21 -8.66
C ALA A 417 -24.47 -6.58 -7.88
N PHE A 418 -24.25 -7.04 -6.65
CA PHE A 418 -23.18 -6.54 -5.79
C PHE A 418 -21.78 -6.79 -6.35
N ALA A 419 -21.51 -7.95 -6.95
CA ALA A 419 -20.17 -8.26 -7.45
C ALA A 419 -20.10 -8.16 -8.98
N TRP A 420 -20.86 -8.99 -9.68
CA TRP A 420 -20.71 -9.18 -11.11
C TRP A 420 -21.07 -7.94 -11.93
N THR A 421 -22.09 -7.17 -11.54
CA THR A 421 -22.49 -5.98 -12.31
C THR A 421 -21.35 -4.94 -12.45
N PRO A 422 -20.72 -4.46 -11.36
CA PRO A 422 -19.59 -3.55 -11.50
C PRO A 422 -18.35 -4.25 -12.11
N MET A 423 -18.10 -5.53 -11.80
CA MET A 423 -16.90 -6.26 -12.27
C MET A 423 -16.90 -6.57 -13.75
N GLN A 424 -18.06 -6.63 -14.41
CA GLN A 424 -18.15 -6.87 -15.85
C GLN A 424 -17.40 -5.83 -16.69
N SER A 425 -17.27 -4.60 -16.19
CA SER A 425 -16.49 -3.55 -16.87
C SER A 425 -15.17 -3.26 -16.17
N LEU A 426 -15.16 -3.26 -14.83
CA LEU A 426 -13.98 -2.87 -14.06
C LEU A 426 -12.82 -3.85 -14.24
N TYR A 427 -13.03 -5.14 -14.03
CA TYR A 427 -11.95 -6.13 -14.06
C TYR A 427 -11.30 -6.25 -15.45
N PRO A 428 -12.05 -6.33 -16.58
CA PRO A 428 -11.45 -6.25 -17.92
C PRO A 428 -10.67 -4.96 -18.16
N SER A 429 -11.12 -3.82 -17.63
CA SER A 429 -10.44 -2.53 -17.82
C SER A 429 -9.08 -2.48 -17.11
N GLU A 430 -8.94 -3.17 -15.98
CA GLU A 430 -7.69 -3.30 -15.21
C GLU A 430 -6.77 -4.37 -15.81
N VAL A 431 -7.31 -5.51 -16.25
CA VAL A 431 -6.54 -6.65 -16.76
C VAL A 431 -6.04 -6.43 -18.20
N LEU A 432 -6.69 -5.60 -19.01
CA LEU A 432 -6.23 -5.32 -20.37
C LEU A 432 -5.10 -4.28 -20.39
N ALA A 433 -4.06 -4.54 -21.18
CA ALA A 433 -2.93 -3.64 -21.35
C ALA A 433 -3.37 -2.35 -22.06
N PHE A 434 -2.69 -1.23 -21.80
CA PHE A 434 -3.12 0.09 -22.29
C PHE A 434 -3.35 0.16 -23.80
N SER A 435 -2.42 -0.40 -24.58
CA SER A 435 -2.46 -0.41 -26.06
C SER A 435 -3.61 -1.26 -26.62
N THR A 436 -3.98 -2.36 -25.95
CA THR A 436 -5.00 -3.31 -26.43
C THR A 436 -6.36 -3.14 -25.77
N ARG A 437 -6.47 -2.27 -24.75
CA ARG A 437 -7.65 -2.10 -23.90
C ARG A 437 -8.93 -1.81 -24.69
N ALA A 438 -8.89 -0.90 -25.65
CA ALA A 438 -10.05 -0.55 -26.45
C ALA A 438 -10.57 -1.76 -27.27
N LYS A 439 -9.67 -2.47 -27.96
CA LYS A 439 -10.00 -3.68 -28.73
C LYS A 439 -10.47 -4.82 -27.83
N GLY A 440 -9.86 -4.98 -26.64
CA GLY A 440 -10.24 -5.98 -25.66
C GLY A 440 -11.63 -5.75 -25.07
N LEU A 441 -12.02 -4.50 -24.81
CA LEU A 441 -13.38 -4.13 -24.39
C LEU A 441 -14.40 -4.31 -25.53
N ALA A 442 -14.02 -4.05 -26.79
CA ALA A 442 -14.88 -4.36 -27.94
C ALA A 442 -15.09 -5.87 -28.09
N TYR A 443 -14.03 -6.67 -27.91
CA TYR A 443 -14.10 -8.13 -27.87
C TYR A 443 -14.99 -8.64 -26.73
N LEU A 444 -14.87 -8.07 -25.52
CA LEU A 444 -15.75 -8.35 -24.39
C LEU A 444 -17.21 -8.14 -24.76
N ASN A 445 -17.56 -6.99 -25.34
CA ASN A 445 -18.94 -6.67 -25.73
C ASN A 445 -19.48 -7.65 -26.79
N PHE A 446 -18.66 -8.04 -27.76
CA PHE A 446 -19.04 -9.07 -28.73
C PHE A 446 -19.34 -10.41 -28.04
N MET A 447 -18.46 -10.86 -27.14
CA MET A 447 -18.64 -12.09 -26.40
C MET A 447 -19.86 -12.05 -25.47
N ASN A 448 -20.08 -10.95 -24.75
CA ASN A 448 -21.27 -10.73 -23.93
C ASN A 448 -22.55 -10.92 -24.75
N ASN A 449 -22.64 -10.24 -25.91
CA ASN A 449 -23.82 -10.35 -26.76
C ASN A 449 -23.98 -11.75 -27.36
N ALA A 450 -22.90 -12.44 -27.73
CA ALA A 450 -22.96 -13.82 -28.22
C ALA A 450 -23.50 -14.79 -27.17
N VAL A 451 -23.01 -14.70 -25.93
CA VAL A 451 -23.48 -15.51 -24.80
C VAL A 451 -24.93 -15.16 -24.44
N LYS A 452 -25.27 -13.86 -24.46
CA LYS A 452 -26.62 -13.37 -24.19
C LYS A 452 -27.66 -13.89 -25.20
N VAL A 453 -27.29 -14.16 -26.46
CA VAL A 453 -28.20 -14.84 -27.43
C VAL A 453 -28.59 -16.22 -26.90
N LEU A 454 -27.63 -17.01 -26.42
CA LEU A 454 -27.89 -18.33 -25.84
C LEU A 454 -28.79 -18.21 -24.61
N ASN A 455 -28.42 -17.29 -23.70
CA ASN A 455 -29.17 -17.09 -22.46
C ASN A 455 -30.55 -16.44 -22.67
N THR A 456 -30.85 -15.87 -23.84
CA THR A 456 -32.19 -15.31 -24.15
C THR A 456 -33.07 -16.28 -24.95
N TYR A 457 -32.47 -17.05 -25.86
CA TYR A 457 -33.21 -17.94 -26.76
C TYR A 457 -33.57 -19.29 -26.11
N VAL A 458 -32.62 -19.90 -25.40
CA VAL A 458 -32.75 -21.27 -24.86
C VAL A 458 -33.79 -21.41 -23.73
N PRO A 459 -33.90 -20.47 -22.77
CA PRO A 459 -34.66 -20.74 -21.55
C PRO A 459 -36.15 -21.05 -21.71
N PRO A 460 -36.96 -20.36 -22.54
CA PRO A 460 -38.38 -20.69 -22.69
C PRO A 460 -38.60 -22.12 -23.18
N VAL A 461 -37.75 -22.58 -24.10
CA VAL A 461 -37.79 -23.94 -24.64
C VAL A 461 -37.31 -24.96 -23.60
N ALA A 462 -36.23 -24.65 -22.88
CA ALA A 462 -35.67 -25.52 -21.85
C ALA A 462 -36.58 -25.67 -20.63
N ILE A 463 -37.18 -24.58 -20.14
CA ILE A 463 -38.15 -24.60 -19.03
C ILE A 463 -39.39 -25.40 -19.42
N ALA A 464 -39.88 -25.26 -20.65
CA ALA A 464 -41.06 -26.00 -21.12
C ALA A 464 -40.83 -27.52 -21.21
N ASN A 465 -39.62 -27.97 -21.54
CA ASN A 465 -39.29 -29.38 -21.74
C ASN A 465 -38.71 -30.05 -20.49
N SER A 466 -37.88 -29.33 -19.73
CA SER A 466 -37.09 -29.87 -18.61
C SER A 466 -37.53 -29.35 -17.24
N GLY A 467 -38.39 -28.32 -17.18
CA GLY A 467 -38.89 -27.74 -15.94
C GLY A 467 -37.77 -27.24 -15.03
N TYR A 468 -37.87 -27.54 -13.73
CA TYR A 468 -36.88 -27.12 -12.73
C TYR A 468 -35.47 -27.68 -12.96
N LYS A 469 -35.32 -28.78 -13.71
CA LYS A 469 -34.01 -29.40 -13.96
C LYS A 469 -33.06 -28.51 -14.76
N PHE A 470 -33.59 -27.54 -15.50
CA PHE A 470 -32.80 -26.55 -16.23
C PHE A 470 -31.95 -25.68 -15.28
N TYR A 471 -32.46 -25.39 -14.08
CA TYR A 471 -31.72 -24.58 -13.10
C TYR A 471 -30.45 -25.27 -12.56
N ILE A 472 -30.36 -26.61 -12.65
CA ILE A 472 -29.16 -27.36 -12.27
C ILE A 472 -27.94 -26.97 -13.11
N LEU A 473 -28.15 -26.57 -14.37
CA LEU A 473 -27.08 -26.08 -15.23
C LEU A 473 -26.40 -24.84 -14.63
N TYR A 474 -27.17 -23.89 -14.11
CA TYR A 474 -26.64 -22.68 -13.47
C TYR A 474 -25.94 -22.99 -12.15
N ILE A 475 -26.45 -23.94 -11.34
CA ILE A 475 -25.75 -24.37 -10.10
C ILE A 475 -24.34 -24.87 -10.42
N ILE A 476 -24.23 -25.76 -11.40
CA ILE A 476 -22.94 -26.35 -11.82
C ILE A 476 -22.05 -25.27 -12.44
N TRP A 477 -22.63 -24.39 -13.24
CA TRP A 477 -21.91 -23.31 -13.92
C TRP A 477 -21.32 -22.29 -12.93
N ASP A 478 -22.12 -21.80 -11.98
CA ASP A 478 -21.69 -20.86 -10.94
C ASP A 478 -20.59 -21.49 -10.05
N ALA A 479 -20.76 -22.77 -9.68
CA ALA A 479 -19.76 -23.51 -8.91
C ALA A 479 -18.46 -23.73 -9.70
N PHE A 480 -18.56 -24.00 -11.01
CA PHE A 480 -17.41 -24.04 -11.90
C PHE A 480 -16.73 -22.67 -12.01
N GLY A 481 -17.51 -21.58 -12.03
CA GLY A 481 -17.02 -20.21 -11.96
C GLY A 481 -16.12 -19.98 -10.75
N VAL A 482 -16.53 -20.43 -9.56
CA VAL A 482 -15.70 -20.35 -8.34
C VAL A 482 -14.35 -21.04 -8.54
N ILE A 483 -14.33 -22.23 -9.14
CA ILE A 483 -13.09 -22.99 -9.40
C ILE A 483 -12.19 -22.20 -10.38
N VAL A 484 -12.75 -21.68 -11.47
CA VAL A 484 -11.98 -20.92 -12.47
C VAL A 484 -11.42 -19.62 -11.86
N ILE A 485 -12.22 -18.89 -11.10
CA ILE A 485 -11.78 -17.67 -10.42
C ILE A 485 -10.69 -18.00 -9.40
N TYR A 486 -10.83 -19.11 -8.66
CA TYR A 486 -9.81 -19.55 -7.72
C TYR A 486 -8.47 -19.85 -8.40
N PHE A 487 -8.45 -20.56 -9.52
CA PHE A 487 -7.19 -20.96 -10.15
C PHE A 487 -6.57 -19.91 -11.07
N PHE A 488 -7.37 -19.07 -11.73
CA PHE A 488 -6.90 -18.24 -12.83
C PHE A 488 -7.07 -16.73 -12.65
N PHE A 489 -7.99 -16.25 -11.81
CA PHE A 489 -8.14 -14.80 -11.65
C PHE A 489 -6.98 -14.22 -10.83
N VAL A 490 -6.55 -13.03 -11.22
CA VAL A 490 -5.44 -12.29 -10.63
C VAL A 490 -6.00 -11.16 -9.79
N GLU A 491 -5.45 -10.94 -8.60
CA GLU A 491 -5.89 -9.82 -7.77
C GLU A 491 -5.28 -8.52 -8.30
N THR A 492 -6.15 -7.59 -8.72
CA THR A 492 -5.76 -6.30 -9.31
C THR A 492 -5.84 -5.14 -8.31
N ARG A 493 -6.34 -5.39 -7.09
CA ARG A 493 -6.48 -4.34 -6.07
C ARG A 493 -5.12 -3.75 -5.68
N GLY A 494 -5.08 -2.41 -5.66
CA GLY A 494 -3.95 -1.65 -5.12
C GLY A 494 -2.71 -1.71 -6.01
N ARG A 495 -2.85 -2.16 -7.25
CA ARG A 495 -1.77 -2.25 -8.22
C ARG A 495 -1.92 -1.21 -9.32
N SER A 496 -0.80 -0.63 -9.77
CA SER A 496 -0.77 0.20 -10.97
C SER A 496 -0.99 -0.64 -12.23
N LEU A 497 -1.23 0.01 -13.38
CA LEU A 497 -1.46 -0.72 -14.63
C LEU A 497 -0.17 -1.38 -15.15
N GLU A 498 0.97 -0.83 -14.78
CA GLU A 498 2.34 -1.23 -15.11
C GLU A 498 2.75 -2.46 -14.31
N GLU A 499 2.47 -2.46 -13.00
CA GLU A 499 2.63 -3.63 -12.15
C GLU A 499 1.81 -4.82 -12.66
N LEU A 500 0.63 -4.56 -13.25
CA LEU A 500 -0.17 -5.60 -13.90
C LEU A 500 0.48 -6.08 -15.21
N ASP A 501 1.09 -5.19 -16.00
CA ASP A 501 1.85 -5.53 -17.21
C ASP A 501 2.97 -6.56 -16.95
N GLU A 502 3.74 -6.37 -15.89
CA GLU A 502 4.76 -7.33 -15.43
C GLU A 502 4.13 -8.61 -14.86
N LEU A 503 3.12 -8.46 -14.01
CA LEU A 503 2.44 -9.57 -13.38
C LEU A 503 1.91 -10.57 -14.41
N PHE A 504 1.32 -10.07 -15.50
CA PHE A 504 0.81 -10.89 -16.59
C PHE A 504 1.91 -11.40 -17.55
N ALA A 505 3.10 -10.80 -17.56
CA ALA A 505 4.27 -11.34 -18.24
C ALA A 505 4.86 -12.57 -17.51
N ALA A 506 4.76 -12.61 -16.16
CA ALA A 506 5.27 -13.68 -15.32
C ALA A 506 4.76 -15.08 -15.72
N LYS A 507 5.55 -16.13 -15.42
CA LYS A 507 5.19 -17.53 -15.74
C LYS A 507 3.94 -18.00 -14.99
N ASN A 508 3.68 -17.46 -13.80
CA ASN A 508 2.43 -17.66 -13.07
C ASN A 508 1.95 -16.33 -12.44
N PRO A 509 1.15 -15.54 -13.17
CA PRO A 509 0.65 -14.23 -12.72
C PRO A 509 -0.07 -14.26 -11.37
N ARG A 510 -0.69 -15.39 -11.00
CA ARG A 510 -1.35 -15.54 -9.70
C ARG A 510 -0.36 -15.64 -8.54
N LYS A 511 0.73 -16.40 -8.70
CA LYS A 511 1.71 -16.58 -7.61
C LYS A 511 2.55 -15.32 -7.41
N GLN A 512 2.89 -14.65 -8.50
CA GLN A 512 3.67 -13.41 -8.48
C GLN A 512 2.93 -12.24 -7.80
N SER A 513 1.61 -12.36 -7.55
CA SER A 513 0.87 -11.30 -6.87
C SER A 513 1.10 -11.21 -5.35
N TYR A 514 1.90 -12.11 -4.77
CA TYR A 514 2.18 -12.17 -3.33
C TYR A 514 3.59 -11.71 -2.95
N PHE A 515 4.45 -11.48 -3.95
CA PHE A 515 5.86 -11.16 -3.74
C PHE A 515 6.12 -9.71 -4.20
N PRO A 516 7.15 -9.05 -3.65
CA PRO A 516 7.64 -7.78 -4.19
C PRO A 516 7.88 -7.90 -5.70
N ALA A 517 7.60 -6.82 -6.44
CA ALA A 517 7.90 -6.77 -7.87
C ALA A 517 9.42 -6.79 -8.09
N GLU A 518 9.87 -7.26 -9.25
CA GLU A 518 11.28 -7.13 -9.58
C GLU A 518 11.62 -5.63 -9.74
N PRO A 519 12.66 -5.11 -9.07
CA PRO A 519 13.03 -3.71 -9.17
C PRO A 519 13.28 -3.28 -10.62
N GLN A 520 12.52 -2.29 -11.10
CA GLN A 520 12.68 -1.73 -12.44
C GLN A 520 13.34 -0.36 -12.43
N ASN A 521 13.93 0.01 -13.57
CA ASN A 521 14.60 1.29 -13.79
C ASN A 521 15.69 1.58 -12.74
N VAL A 522 16.39 0.52 -12.31
CA VAL A 522 17.51 0.63 -11.38
C VAL A 522 18.76 1.06 -12.15
N THR A 523 19.42 2.10 -11.66
CA THR A 523 20.73 2.51 -12.19
C THR A 523 21.78 1.56 -11.63
N VAL A 524 22.59 0.94 -12.49
CA VAL A 524 23.66 0.01 -12.07
C VAL A 524 25.01 0.58 -12.46
N VAL A 525 25.88 0.77 -11.47
CA VAL A 525 27.24 1.28 -11.65
C VAL A 525 28.24 0.24 -11.14
N LYS A 526 29.09 -0.27 -12.03
CA LYS A 526 30.12 -1.26 -11.66
C LYS A 526 31.30 -0.57 -10.99
N SER A 527 31.81 -1.18 -9.92
CA SER A 527 33.05 -0.75 -9.29
C SER A 527 34.20 -0.80 -10.30
N GLN A 528 35.08 0.21 -10.24
CA GLN A 528 36.28 0.28 -11.09
C GLN A 528 37.46 -0.50 -10.51
N ILE A 529 37.33 -1.01 -9.28
CA ILE A 529 38.46 -1.38 -8.44
C ILE A 529 38.39 -2.83 -7.96
N GLN A 530 37.17 -3.34 -7.72
CA GLN A 530 36.96 -4.73 -7.33
C GLN A 530 36.05 -5.43 -8.34
N ASP A 531 36.56 -6.53 -8.89
CA ASP A 531 35.85 -7.33 -9.87
C ASP A 531 34.56 -7.91 -9.27
N GLY A 532 33.43 -7.69 -9.94
CA GLY A 532 32.12 -8.21 -9.54
C GLY A 532 31.35 -7.36 -8.53
N VAL A 533 31.97 -6.32 -7.96
CA VAL A 533 31.30 -5.35 -7.07
C VAL A 533 30.57 -4.30 -7.89
N TYR A 534 29.36 -3.93 -7.48
CA TYR A 534 28.57 -2.87 -8.13
C TYR A 534 27.58 -2.22 -7.17
N VAL A 535 27.13 -1.02 -7.53
CA VAL A 535 26.04 -0.30 -6.85
C VAL A 535 24.81 -0.34 -7.73
N SER A 536 23.64 -0.57 -7.14
CA SER A 536 22.36 -0.44 -7.82
C SER A 536 21.48 0.54 -7.05
N TYR A 537 20.87 1.54 -7.70
CA TYR A 537 20.09 2.55 -6.99
C TYR A 537 19.03 3.25 -7.84
N LYS A 538 18.10 3.94 -7.16
CA LYS A 538 17.04 4.77 -7.74
C LYS A 538 16.89 6.06 -6.94
N GLU A 539 16.31 7.08 -7.58
CA GLU A 539 15.77 8.25 -6.87
C GLU A 539 14.29 7.96 -6.52
N PRO A 540 13.96 7.72 -5.23
CA PRO A 540 12.66 7.18 -4.87
C PRO A 540 11.53 8.23 -4.93
N GLY A 541 11.83 9.52 -4.77
CA GLY A 541 10.80 10.57 -4.66
C GLY A 541 9.89 10.39 -3.43
N LEU A 542 10.36 9.68 -2.40
CA LEU A 542 9.64 9.39 -1.17
C LEU A 542 10.32 10.07 0.03
N CYS A 543 9.53 10.31 1.08
CA CYS A 543 9.96 10.90 2.34
C CYS A 543 10.45 12.36 2.22
N GLU A 544 11.53 12.61 1.49
CA GLU A 544 12.03 13.95 1.17
C GLU A 544 11.28 14.51 -0.05
N THR A 545 10.56 15.60 0.16
CA THR A 545 9.71 16.24 -0.85
C THR A 545 10.06 17.72 -1.04
N THR A 546 11.14 18.19 -0.40
CA THR A 546 11.65 19.55 -0.55
C THR A 546 12.12 19.77 -2.00
N PRO A 547 11.60 20.80 -2.71
CA PRO A 547 11.96 21.03 -4.10
C PRO A 547 13.46 21.21 -4.30
N GLY A 548 14.05 20.42 -5.19
CA GLY A 548 15.47 20.49 -5.56
C GLY A 548 16.42 19.68 -4.67
N VAL A 549 15.91 18.98 -3.65
CA VAL A 549 16.70 18.08 -2.80
C VAL A 549 16.57 16.66 -3.34
N ARG A 550 17.69 16.03 -3.68
CA ARG A 550 17.71 14.66 -4.21
C ARG A 550 17.89 13.63 -3.10
N SER A 551 17.44 12.42 -3.40
CA SER A 551 17.67 11.25 -2.54
C SER A 551 17.95 10.03 -3.40
N TYR A 552 18.72 9.07 -2.88
CA TYR A 552 18.98 7.81 -3.56
C TYR A 552 18.81 6.64 -2.62
N ALA A 553 18.05 5.63 -3.03
CA ALA A 553 17.90 4.38 -2.32
C ALA A 553 18.39 3.23 -3.19
N GLY A 554 19.03 2.24 -2.58
CA GLY A 554 19.61 1.13 -3.35
C GLY A 554 20.51 0.22 -2.54
N TYR A 555 21.37 -0.50 -3.25
CA TYR A 555 22.26 -1.52 -2.72
C TYR A 555 23.70 -1.31 -3.16
N VAL A 556 24.62 -1.60 -2.26
CA VAL A 556 26.00 -1.95 -2.65
C VAL A 556 26.11 -3.47 -2.59
N HIS A 557 26.54 -4.07 -3.70
CA HIS A 557 26.62 -5.51 -3.89
C HIS A 557 28.07 -5.98 -3.79
N LEU A 558 28.38 -6.75 -2.76
CA LEU A 558 29.69 -7.39 -2.58
C LEU A 558 29.55 -8.91 -2.85
N PRO A 559 30.21 -9.46 -3.89
CA PRO A 559 30.23 -10.90 -4.14
C PRO A 559 31.03 -11.68 -3.08
N PRO A 560 30.90 -13.02 -3.04
CA PRO A 560 31.68 -13.86 -2.13
C PRO A 560 33.18 -13.65 -2.27
N GLY A 561 33.89 -13.59 -1.14
CA GLY A 561 35.34 -13.50 -1.02
C GLY A 561 35.90 -12.08 -1.04
N VAL A 562 35.06 -11.04 -1.18
CA VAL A 562 35.54 -9.65 -1.23
C VAL A 562 36.13 -9.16 0.09
N VAL A 563 35.65 -9.69 1.21
CA VAL A 563 36.11 -9.30 2.57
C VAL A 563 37.25 -10.21 3.07
N ASP A 564 37.63 -11.23 2.31
CA ASP A 564 38.69 -12.19 2.69
C ASP A 564 40.06 -11.50 2.83
N ASP A 565 40.28 -10.40 2.11
CA ASP A 565 41.48 -9.57 2.16
C ASP A 565 41.71 -8.93 3.55
N LEU A 566 40.63 -8.65 4.27
CA LEU A 566 40.63 -8.14 5.64
C LEU A 566 40.53 -9.25 6.70
N GLY A 567 40.80 -10.49 6.31
CA GLY A 567 40.92 -11.64 7.22
C GLY A 567 39.60 -12.30 7.61
N VAL A 568 38.48 -11.97 6.97
CA VAL A 568 37.16 -12.56 7.25
C VAL A 568 36.74 -13.45 6.11
N PHE A 569 36.63 -14.75 6.36
CA PHE A 569 36.14 -15.70 5.37
C PHE A 569 34.66 -15.46 5.05
N GLN A 570 34.36 -15.08 3.82
CA GLN A 570 33.06 -14.59 3.39
C GLN A 570 32.57 -15.38 2.16
N ASN A 571 31.73 -16.41 2.35
CA ASN A 571 31.24 -17.31 1.29
C ASN A 571 29.76 -17.09 0.92
N TYR A 572 29.29 -15.86 0.99
CA TYR A 572 27.91 -15.48 0.67
C TYR A 572 27.92 -14.20 -0.18
N THR A 573 26.78 -13.70 -0.60
CA THR A 573 26.68 -12.36 -1.20
C THR A 573 26.26 -11.38 -0.13
N ILE A 574 26.81 -10.17 -0.12
CA ILE A 574 26.36 -9.10 0.78
C ILE A 574 25.66 -8.06 -0.09
N ASN A 575 24.38 -7.80 0.18
CA ASN A 575 23.64 -6.74 -0.49
C ASN A 575 23.16 -5.75 0.57
N THR A 576 24.02 -4.79 0.90
CA THR A 576 23.76 -3.78 1.92
C THR A 576 22.86 -2.69 1.37
N PHE A 577 21.67 -2.53 1.95
CA PHE A 577 20.75 -1.47 1.58
C PHE A 577 21.21 -0.12 2.16
N PHE A 578 21.08 0.94 1.36
CA PHE A 578 21.31 2.31 1.80
C PHE A 578 20.21 3.25 1.32
N TRP A 579 20.00 4.32 2.09
CA TRP A 579 19.18 5.44 1.67
C TRP A 579 19.88 6.76 2.01
N PHE A 580 20.25 7.49 0.96
CA PHE A 580 20.93 8.77 1.00
C PHE A 580 19.97 9.94 0.78
N PHE A 581 20.20 11.04 1.49
CA PHE A 581 19.51 12.31 1.32
C PHE A 581 20.50 13.47 1.26
N GLU A 582 20.33 14.32 0.25
CA GLU A 582 21.02 15.60 0.17
C GLU A 582 20.63 16.53 1.33
N SER A 583 21.57 17.40 1.72
CA SER A 583 21.29 18.56 2.55
C SER A 583 20.24 19.46 1.87
N ARG A 584 19.24 19.91 2.61
CA ARG A 584 18.19 20.82 2.12
C ARG A 584 18.71 22.21 1.76
N LYS A 585 19.90 22.58 2.25
CA LYS A 585 20.44 23.94 2.11
C LYS A 585 21.58 24.02 1.11
N ASP A 586 22.63 23.22 1.30
CA ASP A 586 23.84 23.31 0.49
C ASP A 586 24.48 21.92 0.32
N PRO A 587 23.88 21.03 -0.49
CA PRO A 587 24.33 19.65 -0.60
C PRO A 587 25.73 19.49 -1.19
N GLU A 588 26.21 20.46 -1.99
CA GLU A 588 27.56 20.42 -2.56
C GLU A 588 28.64 20.71 -1.50
N ASN A 589 28.36 21.58 -0.52
CA ASN A 589 29.35 21.97 0.50
C ASN A 589 29.08 21.36 1.88
N ALA A 590 27.94 20.71 2.08
CA ALA A 590 27.58 20.11 3.36
C ALA A 590 28.51 18.95 3.74
N PRO A 591 28.81 18.77 5.04
CA PRO A 591 29.42 17.54 5.53
C PRO A 591 28.51 16.34 5.27
N LEU A 592 29.05 15.13 5.37
CA LEU A 592 28.29 13.89 5.25
C LEU A 592 28.28 13.17 6.60
N SER A 593 27.11 12.69 7.00
CA SER A 593 26.94 11.86 8.19
C SER A 593 26.33 10.52 7.83
N ILE A 594 26.97 9.45 8.30
CA ILE A 594 26.47 8.09 8.23
C ILE A 594 25.67 7.81 9.50
N TRP A 595 24.47 7.26 9.35
CA TRP A 595 23.63 6.82 10.46
C TRP A 595 23.47 5.30 10.47
N MET A 596 23.65 4.69 11.64
CA MET A 596 23.41 3.27 11.86
C MET A 596 22.67 3.02 13.19
N ASN A 597 21.50 2.39 13.12
CA ASN A 597 20.84 1.87 14.33
C ASN A 597 21.59 0.63 14.89
N GLY A 598 21.16 0.16 16.07
CA GLY A 598 21.79 -0.93 16.82
C GLY A 598 21.17 -2.32 16.60
N GLY A 599 20.61 -2.91 17.67
CA GLY A 599 20.06 -4.27 17.70
C GLY A 599 20.85 -5.21 18.64
N PRO A 600 21.91 -5.91 18.19
CA PRO A 600 22.46 -5.94 16.83
C PRO A 600 21.48 -6.55 15.83
N GLY A 601 21.48 -6.04 14.59
CA GLY A 601 20.59 -6.54 13.55
C GLY A 601 19.28 -5.75 13.36
N SER A 602 19.20 -4.53 13.92
CA SER A 602 18.06 -3.62 13.70
C SER A 602 18.32 -2.71 12.50
N SER A 603 17.27 -2.45 11.73
CA SER A 603 17.35 -1.59 10.54
C SER A 603 17.61 -0.13 10.90
N SER A 604 18.38 0.55 10.05
CA SER A 604 18.58 2.00 10.12
C SER A 604 17.39 2.81 9.61
N MET A 605 16.34 2.13 9.12
CA MET A 605 15.08 2.77 8.77
C MET A 605 14.31 3.24 10.00
N ILE A 606 14.62 2.72 11.20
CA ILE A 606 14.14 3.23 12.50
C ILE A 606 14.53 4.71 12.61
N GLY A 607 15.84 5.00 12.61
CA GLY A 607 16.31 6.38 12.77
C GLY A 607 15.95 7.31 11.61
N LEU A 608 15.79 6.76 10.41
CA LEU A 608 15.32 7.51 9.25
C LEU A 608 13.84 7.95 9.43
N LEU A 609 12.95 7.05 9.84
CA LEU A 609 11.50 7.26 9.75
C LEU A 609 10.81 7.57 11.09
N GLN A 610 11.51 7.43 12.21
CA GLN A 610 11.00 7.72 13.56
C GLN A 610 11.78 8.83 14.28
N GLU A 611 13.04 9.06 13.90
CA GLU A 611 13.95 9.89 14.70
C GLU A 611 14.43 11.15 13.97
N ASN A 612 15.50 11.02 13.18
CA ASN A 612 16.29 12.14 12.68
C ASN A 612 16.22 12.34 11.16
N GLY A 613 15.59 11.40 10.44
CA GLY A 613 15.48 11.48 8.99
C GLY A 613 14.46 12.50 8.48
N PRO A 614 14.31 12.60 7.15
CA PRO A 614 13.64 13.74 6.50
C PRO A 614 12.15 13.84 6.76
N CYS A 615 11.51 12.73 7.15
CA CYS A 615 10.06 12.65 7.33
C CYS A 615 9.69 11.66 8.44
N ASN A 616 8.46 11.81 8.93
CA ASN A 616 7.79 10.85 9.80
C ASN A 616 6.66 10.16 9.02
N VAL A 617 6.47 8.86 9.26
CA VAL A 617 5.36 8.10 8.67
C VAL A 617 4.08 8.33 9.46
N ASN A 618 2.99 8.66 8.76
CA ASN A 618 1.70 8.93 9.41
C ASN A 618 0.97 7.64 9.79
N TYR A 619 -0.03 7.77 10.68
CA TYR A 619 -0.83 6.65 11.20
C TYR A 619 -1.58 5.84 10.12
N ASP A 620 -1.66 6.33 8.88
CA ASP A 620 -2.24 5.57 7.77
C ASP A 620 -1.28 4.56 7.13
N SER A 621 -0.01 4.52 7.58
CA SER A 621 1.06 3.70 7.01
C SER A 621 1.18 3.84 5.49
N ASN A 622 0.82 5.02 4.97
CA ASN A 622 0.75 5.28 3.53
C ASN A 622 1.28 6.66 3.15
N THR A 623 1.15 7.66 4.02
CA THR A 623 1.63 9.02 3.79
C THR A 623 2.72 9.41 4.79
N THR A 624 3.53 10.40 4.43
CA THR A 624 4.60 10.94 5.27
C THR A 624 4.39 12.43 5.52
N THR A 625 5.03 12.96 6.58
CA THR A 625 5.13 14.39 6.88
C THR A 625 6.58 14.78 7.06
N LEU A 626 7.01 15.92 6.50
CA LEU A 626 8.40 16.37 6.65
C LEU A 626 8.74 16.62 8.12
N ASN A 627 9.90 16.10 8.53
CA ASN A 627 10.46 16.32 9.86
C ASN A 627 11.13 17.70 9.90
N PRO A 628 10.64 18.64 10.74
CA PRO A 628 11.24 19.97 10.86
C PRO A 628 12.64 19.94 11.48
N TRP A 629 12.95 18.92 12.28
CA TRP A 629 14.23 18.72 12.96
C TRP A 629 15.10 17.67 12.27
N SER A 630 14.88 17.44 10.98
CA SER A 630 15.70 16.49 10.23
C SER A 630 17.15 16.93 10.17
N TRP A 631 18.05 15.99 10.35
CA TRP A 631 19.48 16.23 10.25
C TRP A 631 19.91 16.59 8.83
N ASN A 632 19.13 16.18 7.81
CA ASN A 632 19.37 16.60 6.44
C ASN A 632 19.03 18.08 6.16
N ASN A 633 18.60 18.86 7.16
CA ASN A 633 18.47 20.30 7.01
C ASN A 633 19.79 20.97 6.61
N GLU A 634 20.93 20.47 7.09
CA GLU A 634 22.26 21.08 6.92
C GLU A 634 23.33 20.08 6.46
N VAL A 635 23.08 18.78 6.61
CA VAL A 635 24.08 17.72 6.41
C VAL A 635 23.59 16.71 5.35
N ASN A 636 24.49 16.17 4.53
CA ASN A 636 24.14 15.04 3.67
C ASN A 636 24.04 13.77 4.54
N MET A 637 22.90 13.08 4.52
CA MET A 637 22.64 11.95 5.41
C MET A 637 22.66 10.62 4.65
N LEU A 638 23.43 9.65 5.14
CA LEU A 638 23.49 8.28 4.60
C LEU A 638 23.05 7.27 5.66
N TYR A 639 21.86 6.68 5.48
CA TYR A 639 21.33 5.62 6.34
C TYR A 639 21.70 4.25 5.77
N ILE A 640 22.20 3.33 6.59
CA ILE A 640 22.71 2.03 6.12
C ILE A 640 22.13 0.88 6.95
N ASP A 641 21.44 -0.05 6.29
CA ASP A 641 21.02 -1.31 6.92
C ASP A 641 22.21 -2.28 6.97
N GLN A 642 22.76 -2.46 8.16
CA GLN A 642 23.93 -3.31 8.40
C GLN A 642 23.77 -4.09 9.72
N PRO A 643 24.37 -5.30 9.83
CA PRO A 643 25.06 -6.08 8.80
C PRO A 643 24.11 -6.69 7.75
N ASP A 644 24.60 -7.59 6.89
CA ASP A 644 23.78 -8.26 5.87
C ASP A 644 22.57 -9.01 6.48
N GLN A 645 21.47 -9.09 5.72
CA GLN A 645 20.15 -9.60 6.13
C GLN A 645 19.34 -8.71 7.11
N VAL A 646 19.82 -7.51 7.44
CA VAL A 646 19.08 -6.55 8.29
C VAL A 646 18.14 -5.69 7.44
N GLY A 647 16.89 -5.53 7.89
CA GLY A 647 15.93 -4.60 7.29
C GLY A 647 15.63 -4.91 5.83
N LEU A 648 16.16 -4.09 4.92
CA LEU A 648 16.06 -4.27 3.47
C LEU A 648 17.29 -4.93 2.84
N GLY A 649 18.35 -5.18 3.62
CA GLY A 649 19.55 -5.92 3.21
C GLY A 649 19.29 -7.43 3.11
N TYR A 650 20.03 -8.12 2.24
CA TYR A 650 19.85 -9.57 2.02
C TYR A 650 21.09 -10.23 1.44
N ASP A 651 21.24 -11.54 1.66
CA ASP A 651 22.26 -12.35 0.98
C ASP A 651 21.72 -12.88 -0.35
N VAL A 652 20.62 -13.64 -0.29
CA VAL A 652 19.92 -14.23 -1.43
C VAL A 652 18.41 -14.11 -1.26
N LEU A 653 17.72 -13.86 -2.36
CA LEU A 653 16.27 -13.73 -2.38
C LEU A 653 15.61 -15.11 -2.15
N SER A 654 14.93 -15.23 -1.01
CA SER A 654 14.31 -16.46 -0.55
C SER A 654 12.84 -16.19 -0.26
N ASN A 655 11.95 -17.02 -0.80
CA ASN A 655 10.52 -16.90 -0.51
C ASN A 655 10.21 -17.54 0.85
N GLY A 656 9.30 -16.94 1.61
CA GLY A 656 9.00 -17.41 2.95
C GLY A 656 7.71 -16.84 3.52
N THR A 657 7.49 -17.16 4.79
CA THR A 657 6.35 -16.68 5.59
C THR A 657 6.82 -16.08 6.90
N GLN A 658 6.03 -15.15 7.44
CA GLN A 658 6.28 -14.54 8.74
C GLN A 658 4.99 -14.51 9.54
N ASP A 659 5.03 -15.04 10.77
CA ASP A 659 3.94 -14.92 11.72
C ASP A 659 4.24 -13.77 12.69
N LEU A 660 3.47 -12.69 12.58
CA LEU A 660 3.63 -11.51 13.43
C LEU A 660 3.18 -11.74 14.88
N LEU A 661 2.53 -12.87 15.17
CA LEU A 661 2.22 -13.30 16.53
C LEU A 661 3.36 -14.10 17.16
N ASP A 662 4.37 -14.50 16.37
CA ASP A 662 5.58 -15.11 16.91
C ASP A 662 6.43 -14.01 17.58
N PRO A 663 6.69 -14.08 18.89
CA PRO A 663 7.51 -13.10 19.58
C PRO A 663 8.95 -13.01 19.06
N SER A 664 9.45 -14.05 18.37
CA SER A 664 10.76 -14.01 17.72
C SER A 664 10.76 -13.11 16.48
N GLY A 665 9.63 -12.97 15.79
CA GLY A 665 9.57 -12.31 14.48
C GLY A 665 10.28 -13.07 13.36
N ASP A 666 10.65 -14.34 13.59
CA ASP A 666 11.41 -15.16 12.65
C ASP A 666 10.66 -15.40 11.34
N VAL A 667 11.42 -15.42 10.25
CA VAL A 667 10.92 -15.76 8.91
C VAL A 667 11.19 -17.23 8.63
N ILE A 668 10.18 -17.95 8.15
CA ILE A 668 10.29 -19.35 7.74
C ILE A 668 10.43 -19.42 6.21
N ILE A 669 11.59 -19.87 5.74
CA ILE A 669 11.88 -20.01 4.30
C ILE A 669 11.23 -21.28 3.74
N GLU A 670 10.50 -21.13 2.62
CA GLU A 670 9.76 -22.20 1.96
C GLU A 670 9.82 -22.10 0.43
N ASP A 671 9.89 -23.24 -0.25
CA ASP A 671 9.90 -23.31 -1.71
C ASP A 671 8.49 -23.18 -2.35
N PHE A 672 7.45 -23.18 -1.52
CA PHE A 672 6.03 -23.18 -1.89
C PHE A 672 5.68 -24.19 -2.99
N SER A 673 6.37 -25.34 -3.01
CA SER A 673 6.10 -26.46 -3.91
C SER A 673 4.67 -27.00 -3.76
N GLY A 674 4.14 -26.98 -2.52
CA GLY A 674 2.74 -27.31 -2.18
C GLY A 674 1.71 -26.22 -2.48
N GLY A 675 2.13 -25.01 -2.86
CA GLY A 675 1.27 -23.83 -3.00
C GLY A 675 1.67 -22.70 -2.05
N VAL A 676 1.27 -21.48 -2.38
CA VAL A 676 1.50 -20.30 -1.53
C VAL A 676 0.34 -20.22 -0.51
N PRO A 677 0.61 -20.14 0.80
CA PRO A 677 -0.42 -20.06 1.83
C PRO A 677 -1.23 -18.75 1.73
N GLU A 678 -2.44 -18.73 2.30
CA GLU A 678 -3.25 -17.51 2.30
C GLU A 678 -2.73 -16.54 3.37
N GLN A 679 -2.46 -15.30 2.95
CA GLN A 679 -2.07 -14.21 3.83
C GLN A 679 -3.27 -13.61 4.57
N ASN A 680 -3.07 -13.19 5.82
CA ASN A 680 -4.06 -12.45 6.61
C ASN A 680 -3.39 -11.23 7.31
N THR A 681 -4.02 -10.67 8.35
CA THR A 681 -3.53 -9.48 9.05
C THR A 681 -2.26 -9.71 9.88
N THR A 682 -2.03 -10.94 10.35
CA THR A 682 -0.89 -11.29 11.22
C THR A 682 0.02 -12.36 10.63
N PHE A 683 -0.40 -13.03 9.55
CA PHE A 683 0.42 -14.02 8.84
C PHE A 683 0.74 -13.48 7.45
N LEU A 684 2.03 -13.23 7.19
CA LEU A 684 2.56 -12.61 5.98
C LEU A 684 3.25 -13.63 5.07
N VAL A 685 3.18 -13.39 3.76
CA VAL A 685 3.94 -14.13 2.75
C VAL A 685 4.76 -13.12 1.96
N GLY A 686 6.01 -13.45 1.67
CA GLY A 686 6.90 -12.50 1.03
C GLY A 686 8.21 -13.09 0.51
N THR A 687 9.08 -12.18 0.09
CA THR A 687 10.48 -12.48 -0.27
C THR A 687 11.38 -11.85 0.78
N PHE A 688 12.32 -12.63 1.30
CA PHE A 688 13.16 -12.30 2.45
C PHE A 688 14.61 -12.76 2.20
N PRO A 689 15.57 -12.39 3.06
CA PRO A 689 16.90 -13.00 3.07
C PRO A 689 16.84 -14.50 3.44
N SER A 690 17.94 -15.24 3.26
CA SER A 690 17.97 -16.70 3.50
C SER A 690 17.74 -17.14 4.94
N GLN A 691 17.84 -16.23 5.91
CA GLN A 691 17.80 -16.50 7.35
C GLN A 691 18.94 -17.39 7.84
N LEU A 692 19.98 -17.59 7.03
CA LEU A 692 21.13 -18.40 7.42
C LEU A 692 22.09 -17.56 8.27
N ILE A 693 22.30 -17.97 9.52
CA ILE A 693 23.21 -17.32 10.48
C ILE A 693 24.63 -17.20 9.93
N ASN A 694 25.10 -18.21 9.17
CA ASN A 694 26.44 -18.20 8.58
C ASN A 694 26.57 -17.36 7.31
N SER A 695 25.47 -16.74 6.85
CA SER A 695 25.42 -15.85 5.69
C SER A 695 25.23 -14.39 6.12
N SER A 696 25.71 -14.04 7.31
CA SER A 696 25.79 -12.67 7.82
C SER A 696 27.03 -12.52 8.72
N SER A 697 27.29 -11.30 9.19
CA SER A 697 28.36 -11.04 10.16
C SER A 697 28.00 -11.65 11.51
N ASN A 698 28.98 -12.25 12.18
CA ASN A 698 28.84 -12.89 13.49
C ASN A 698 29.48 -12.09 14.63
N GLY A 699 29.86 -10.84 14.39
CA GLY A 699 30.49 -9.98 15.39
C GLY A 699 30.78 -8.57 14.89
N THR A 700 31.02 -7.65 15.82
CA THR A 700 31.16 -6.21 15.55
C THR A 700 32.33 -5.92 14.62
N THR A 701 33.52 -6.48 14.88
CA THR A 701 34.71 -6.26 14.05
C THR A 701 34.54 -6.78 12.61
N ASN A 702 33.80 -7.87 12.44
CA ASN A 702 33.55 -8.45 11.11
C ASN A 702 32.59 -7.56 10.31
N ALA A 703 31.57 -6.99 10.96
CA ALA A 703 30.68 -6.01 10.33
C ALA A 703 31.44 -4.73 9.92
N ALA A 704 32.42 -4.27 10.72
CA ALA A 704 33.27 -3.12 10.39
C ALA A 704 34.03 -3.31 9.06
N ARG A 705 34.58 -4.51 8.84
CA ARG A 705 35.32 -4.87 7.62
C ARG A 705 34.42 -4.89 6.38
N ALA A 706 33.21 -5.42 6.51
CA ALA A 706 32.22 -5.38 5.42
C ALA A 706 31.79 -3.94 5.11
N LEU A 707 31.54 -3.12 6.15
CA LEU A 707 31.15 -1.73 5.97
C LEU A 707 32.29 -0.87 5.39
N TRP A 708 33.55 -1.20 5.67
CA TRP A 708 34.70 -0.55 5.02
C TRP A 708 34.62 -0.72 3.50
N HIS A 709 34.46 -1.94 3.00
CA HIS A 709 34.30 -2.21 1.57
C HIS A 709 33.06 -1.53 0.98
N PHE A 710 31.93 -1.57 1.69
CA PHE A 710 30.74 -0.79 1.33
C PHE A 710 31.09 0.69 1.13
N SER A 711 31.77 1.29 2.10
CA SER A 711 32.06 2.73 2.12
C SER A 711 33.03 3.11 1.00
N GLN A 712 34.07 2.31 0.78
CA GLN A 712 35.00 2.51 -0.33
C GLN A 712 34.26 2.54 -1.67
N VAL A 713 33.35 1.59 -1.89
CA VAL A 713 32.55 1.52 -3.13
C VAL A 713 31.59 2.70 -3.23
N TRP A 714 30.87 3.04 -2.16
CA TRP A 714 29.88 4.10 -2.16
C TRP A 714 30.52 5.47 -2.47
N PHE A 715 31.57 5.87 -1.74
CA PHE A 715 32.23 7.17 -1.93
C PHE A 715 32.90 7.32 -3.31
N GLN A 716 33.24 6.22 -3.98
CA GLN A 716 33.79 6.25 -5.33
C GLN A 716 32.73 6.41 -6.42
N ASN A 717 31.54 5.83 -6.23
CA ASN A 717 30.44 5.90 -7.19
C ASN A 717 29.63 7.20 -7.06
N PHE A 718 29.73 7.87 -5.91
CA PHE A 718 29.05 9.13 -5.60
C PHE A 718 30.06 10.26 -5.28
N PRO A 719 31.04 10.56 -6.15
CA PRO A 719 32.13 11.48 -5.85
C PRO A 719 31.66 12.93 -5.64
N GLU A 720 30.52 13.33 -6.22
CA GLU A 720 29.91 14.64 -6.02
C GLU A 720 29.41 14.88 -4.59
N TYR A 721 29.18 13.82 -3.82
CA TYR A 721 28.77 13.90 -2.42
C TYR A 721 29.94 13.66 -1.46
N LYS A 722 31.18 13.64 -1.98
CA LYS A 722 32.34 13.89 -1.15
C LYS A 722 32.20 15.32 -0.59
N PRO A 723 32.13 15.49 0.73
CA PRO A 723 32.08 16.82 1.32
C PRO A 723 33.25 17.66 0.83
N ASN A 724 33.04 18.94 0.52
CA ASN A 724 34.12 19.82 0.06
C ASN A 724 35.24 20.01 1.11
N ASP A 725 34.92 19.79 2.39
CA ASP A 725 35.88 19.74 3.50
C ASP A 725 36.41 18.32 3.80
N ASN A 726 35.96 17.33 3.02
CA ASN A 726 36.19 15.89 3.12
C ASN A 726 35.68 15.23 4.41
N ARG A 727 34.97 15.93 5.31
CA ARG A 727 34.64 15.44 6.65
C ARG A 727 33.43 14.50 6.63
N VAL A 728 33.64 13.29 7.14
CA VAL A 728 32.58 12.28 7.33
C VAL A 728 32.38 12.06 8.82
N SER A 729 31.13 12.12 9.26
CA SER A 729 30.75 11.77 10.63
C SER A 729 30.05 10.41 10.66
N ILE A 730 30.21 9.67 11.74
CA ILE A 730 29.49 8.43 12.00
C ILE A 730 28.63 8.66 13.25
N TRP A 731 27.33 8.45 13.11
CA TRP A 731 26.36 8.51 14.19
C TRP A 731 25.69 7.16 14.34
N THR A 732 25.58 6.73 15.58
CA THR A 732 25.05 5.41 15.92
C THR A 732 24.21 5.47 17.17
N GLU A 733 23.41 4.44 17.41
CA GLU A 733 22.64 4.33 18.64
C GLU A 733 22.54 2.91 19.20
N SER A 734 22.19 2.78 20.48
CA SER A 734 21.91 1.48 21.11
C SER A 734 23.15 0.56 21.07
N TYR A 735 23.03 -0.64 20.50
CA TYR A 735 24.18 -1.51 20.17
C TYR A 735 25.22 -0.83 19.27
N GLY A 736 24.83 0.24 18.57
CA GLY A 736 25.71 1.21 17.93
C GLY A 736 26.80 1.77 18.84
N GLY A 737 26.65 1.73 20.17
CA GLY A 737 27.74 1.97 21.11
C GLY A 737 28.96 1.04 20.95
N ARG A 738 28.81 -0.10 20.26
CA ARG A 738 29.92 -0.99 19.85
C ARG A 738 30.29 -0.78 18.39
N TYR A 739 29.31 -0.67 17.49
CA TYR A 739 29.57 -0.38 16.07
C TYR A 739 30.34 0.92 15.89
N GLY A 740 29.89 2.02 16.50
CA GLY A 740 30.48 3.34 16.39
C GLY A 740 31.98 3.37 16.68
N PRO A 741 32.43 3.00 17.90
CA PRO A 741 33.86 2.97 18.23
C PRO A 741 34.65 2.04 17.31
N ALA A 742 34.20 0.78 17.15
CA ALA A 742 34.95 -0.22 16.40
C ALA A 742 35.06 0.12 14.91
N PHE A 743 33.97 0.62 14.29
CA PHE A 743 33.94 0.94 12.87
C PHE A 743 34.79 2.17 12.60
N THR A 744 34.66 3.20 13.43
CA THR A 744 35.44 4.45 13.29
C THR A 744 36.93 4.17 13.50
N ALA A 745 37.30 3.39 14.52
CA ALA A 745 38.69 3.01 14.78
C ALA A 745 39.26 2.16 13.64
N PHE A 746 38.50 1.18 13.14
CA PHE A 746 38.92 0.35 12.01
C PHE A 746 39.14 1.18 10.74
N PHE A 747 38.24 2.12 10.44
CA PHE A 747 38.36 3.01 9.27
C PHE A 747 39.58 3.93 9.43
N GLN A 748 39.82 4.45 10.64
CA GLN A 748 40.98 5.28 10.93
C GLN A 748 42.29 4.49 10.76
N GLU A 749 42.38 3.27 11.26
CA GLU A 749 43.53 2.38 11.06
C GLU A 749 43.79 2.13 9.56
N GLN A 750 42.72 1.91 8.78
CA GLN A 750 42.85 1.71 7.33
C GLN A 750 43.34 3.00 6.64
N ASN A 751 42.80 4.16 7.01
CA ASN A 751 43.27 5.46 6.52
C ASN A 751 44.75 5.69 6.81
N GLU A 752 45.23 5.30 7.99
CA GLU A 752 46.63 5.41 8.37
C GLU A 752 47.53 4.48 7.57
N LYS A 753 47.11 3.23 7.33
CA LYS A 753 47.83 2.31 6.43
C LYS A 753 47.94 2.89 5.02
N ILE A 754 46.87 3.53 4.54
CA ILE A 754 46.86 4.21 3.24
C ILE A 754 47.84 5.39 3.24
N ALA A 755 47.77 6.27 4.25
CA ALA A 755 48.63 7.44 4.37
C ALA A 755 50.12 7.07 4.49
N ASN A 756 50.42 6.01 5.27
CA ASN A 756 51.77 5.50 5.50
C ASN A 756 52.28 4.60 4.36
N LYS A 757 51.47 4.34 3.32
CA LYS A 757 51.80 3.46 2.20
C LYS A 757 52.16 2.03 2.63
N THR A 758 51.56 1.56 3.72
CA THR A 758 51.70 0.19 4.25
C THR A 758 50.48 -0.68 3.92
N TRP A 759 49.49 -0.14 3.21
CA TRP A 759 48.37 -0.90 2.68
C TRP A 759 48.86 -1.96 1.68
N THR A 760 48.60 -3.24 1.98
CA THR A 760 49.05 -4.37 1.15
C THR A 760 47.90 -5.10 0.44
N ASP A 761 46.65 -4.75 0.75
CA ASP A 761 45.46 -5.45 0.29
C ASP A 761 45.01 -4.94 -1.09
N ALA A 762 44.26 -5.76 -1.83
CA ALA A 762 43.95 -5.49 -3.23
C ALA A 762 42.83 -4.45 -3.40
N GLY A 763 43.11 -3.32 -4.06
CA GLY A 763 42.13 -2.28 -4.42
C GLY A 763 42.70 -0.86 -4.32
N GLU A 764 42.12 0.11 -5.04
CA GLU A 764 42.40 1.54 -4.85
C GLU A 764 41.70 2.07 -3.61
N THR A 765 42.40 2.98 -2.93
CA THR A 765 42.17 3.38 -1.55
C THR A 765 41.65 4.82 -1.51
N TYR A 766 40.45 5.00 -1.00
CA TYR A 766 39.85 6.30 -0.78
C TYR A 766 39.93 6.66 0.70
N PRO A 767 40.80 7.63 1.09
CA PRO A 767 40.84 8.08 2.47
C PRO A 767 39.51 8.71 2.87
N ILE A 768 38.89 8.17 3.92
CA ILE A 768 37.64 8.70 4.49
C ILE A 768 38.04 9.57 5.67
N HIS A 769 38.01 10.90 5.53
CA HIS A 769 38.41 11.79 6.61
C HIS A 769 37.31 11.86 7.69
N LEU A 770 37.48 11.03 8.73
CA LEU A 770 36.58 10.94 9.87
C LEU A 770 36.71 12.16 10.76
N ASP A 771 35.59 12.76 11.14
CA ASP A 771 35.56 14.02 11.91
C ASP A 771 34.83 13.90 13.25
N THR A 772 33.69 13.24 13.27
CA THR A 772 32.83 13.11 14.46
C THR A 772 32.29 11.69 14.59
N LEU A 773 32.38 11.13 15.78
CA LEU A 773 31.65 9.95 16.24
C LEU A 773 30.60 10.37 17.26
N GLY A 774 29.33 10.30 16.88
CA GLY A 774 28.19 10.48 17.77
C GLY A 774 27.59 9.15 18.19
N ILE A 775 27.30 8.99 19.48
CA ILE A 775 26.69 7.78 20.03
C ILE A 775 25.49 8.20 20.88
N ILE A 776 24.29 7.84 20.42
CA ILE A 776 23.04 8.07 21.14
C ILE A 776 22.70 6.82 21.93
N ASN A 777 22.47 6.94 23.25
CA ASN A 777 22.08 5.85 24.13
C ASN A 777 22.90 4.58 23.87
N GLY A 778 24.22 4.74 23.86
CA GLY A 778 25.13 3.67 23.47
C GLY A 778 25.30 2.62 24.56
N CYS A 779 25.15 1.35 24.21
CA CYS A 779 25.68 0.25 24.98
C CYS A 779 27.13 0.01 24.53
N VAL A 780 28.09 0.69 25.16
CA VAL A 780 29.50 0.76 24.75
C VAL A 780 30.34 -0.32 25.43
N ASP A 781 30.30 -0.37 26.76
CA ASP A 781 31.17 -1.26 27.54
C ASP A 781 30.39 -1.97 28.66
N LEU A 782 30.21 -3.28 28.49
CA LEU A 782 29.44 -4.11 29.42
C LEU A 782 30.00 -4.04 30.84
N LEU A 783 31.32 -4.21 30.99
CA LEU A 783 31.98 -4.23 32.30
C LEU A 783 31.74 -2.94 33.11
N THR A 784 31.73 -1.79 32.43
CA THR A 784 31.53 -0.48 33.04
C THR A 784 30.05 -0.17 33.28
N GLN A 785 29.17 -0.55 32.35
CA GLN A 785 27.76 -0.18 32.40
C GLN A 785 26.93 -1.13 33.27
N GLU A 786 27.30 -2.40 33.41
CA GLU A 786 26.47 -3.41 34.08
C GLU A 786 25.95 -3.00 35.48
N PRO A 787 26.78 -2.42 36.39
CA PRO A 787 26.30 -2.00 37.71
C PRO A 787 25.24 -0.90 37.67
N SER A 788 25.11 -0.18 36.55
CA SER A 788 24.13 0.90 36.39
C SER A 788 22.69 0.40 36.24
N TYR A 789 22.46 -0.82 35.76
CA TYR A 789 21.10 -1.31 35.51
C TYR A 789 20.27 -1.46 36.80
N PRO A 790 20.76 -2.09 37.88
CA PRO A 790 20.03 -2.09 39.15
C PRO A 790 19.86 -0.67 39.73
N HIS A 791 20.85 0.21 39.55
CA HIS A 791 20.75 1.60 39.99
C HIS A 791 19.64 2.35 39.23
N MET A 792 19.56 2.22 37.92
CA MET A 792 18.52 2.84 37.11
C MET A 792 17.13 2.29 37.49
N ALA A 793 17.02 0.98 37.73
CA ALA A 793 15.77 0.35 38.11
C ALA A 793 15.25 0.77 39.51
N TYR A 794 16.13 1.11 40.46
CA TYR A 794 15.74 1.40 41.84
C TYR A 794 15.91 2.87 42.26
N ASN A 795 16.98 3.53 41.83
CA ASN A 795 17.39 4.84 42.30
C ASN A 795 17.77 5.75 41.11
N ASN A 796 16.78 6.13 40.31
CA ASN A 796 16.92 7.03 39.17
C ASN A 796 16.54 8.50 39.51
N THR A 797 16.56 9.35 38.50
CA THR A 797 16.23 10.79 38.59
C THR A 797 14.75 11.12 38.49
N TYR A 798 13.90 10.09 38.34
CA TYR A 798 12.44 10.20 38.26
C TYR A 798 11.72 9.68 39.52
N GLY A 799 12.46 9.10 40.47
CA GLY A 799 11.90 8.55 41.71
C GLY A 799 11.11 7.25 41.49
N ILE A 800 11.37 6.55 40.39
CA ILE A 800 10.71 5.28 40.05
C ILE A 800 11.46 4.13 40.72
N GLU A 801 10.78 3.35 41.56
CA GLU A 801 11.28 2.08 42.10
C GLU A 801 10.68 0.92 41.29
N ALA A 802 11.28 0.61 40.13
CA ALA A 802 10.82 -0.44 39.22
C ALA A 802 11.08 -1.86 39.76
N ILE A 803 12.09 -2.00 40.62
CA ILE A 803 12.37 -3.22 41.40
C ILE A 803 12.38 -2.89 42.88
N ASN A 804 12.16 -3.88 43.74
CA ASN A 804 12.25 -3.66 45.19
C ASN A 804 13.71 -3.66 45.67
N ARG A 805 13.93 -3.11 46.87
CA ARG A 805 15.25 -2.99 47.49
C ARG A 805 16.02 -4.31 47.61
N THR A 806 15.35 -5.42 47.92
CA THR A 806 16.00 -6.73 48.07
C THR A 806 16.56 -7.22 46.74
N VAL A 807 15.79 -7.07 45.66
CA VAL A 807 16.21 -7.41 44.30
C VAL A 807 17.37 -6.52 43.87
N TYR A 808 17.27 -5.20 44.12
CA TYR A 808 18.34 -4.25 43.85
C TYR A 808 19.67 -4.63 44.52
N GLU A 809 19.65 -4.91 45.83
CA GLU A 809 20.85 -5.31 46.58
C GLU A 809 21.40 -6.66 46.09
N ALA A 810 20.53 -7.60 45.72
CA ALA A 810 20.93 -8.91 45.19
C ALA A 810 21.55 -8.83 43.80
N SER A 811 20.97 -8.05 42.87
CA SER A 811 21.53 -7.83 41.54
C SER A 811 22.91 -7.17 41.62
N LEU A 812 23.09 -6.13 42.45
CA LEU A 812 24.42 -5.53 42.66
C LEU A 812 25.42 -6.53 43.24
N ALA A 813 25.03 -7.32 44.24
CA ALA A 813 25.90 -8.33 44.83
C ALA A 813 26.29 -9.44 43.83
N SER A 814 25.45 -9.69 42.82
CA SER A 814 25.71 -10.69 41.77
C SER A 814 26.87 -10.31 40.85
N PHE A 815 27.19 -9.02 40.76
CA PHE A 815 28.28 -8.51 39.93
C PHE A 815 29.65 -8.88 40.49
N ASP A 816 29.84 -8.66 41.79
CA ASP A 816 31.13 -8.76 42.49
C ASP A 816 31.36 -10.10 43.20
N LYS A 817 30.36 -10.98 43.28
CA LYS A 817 30.54 -12.30 43.92
C LYS A 817 31.58 -13.14 43.14
N PRO A 818 32.30 -14.07 43.80
CA PRO A 818 33.14 -15.04 43.09
C PRO A 818 32.33 -15.85 42.06
N GLY A 819 32.83 -15.95 40.83
CA GLY A 819 32.11 -16.49 39.67
C GLY A 819 30.92 -15.62 39.22
N GLY A 820 30.88 -14.35 39.64
CA GLY A 820 29.87 -13.36 39.27
C GLY A 820 30.13 -12.71 37.93
N VAL A 821 29.27 -11.75 37.57
CA VAL A 821 29.26 -11.14 36.24
C VAL A 821 30.61 -10.50 35.88
N ARG A 822 31.24 -9.77 36.81
CA ARG A 822 32.56 -9.14 36.56
C ARG A 822 33.63 -10.16 36.17
N GLU A 823 33.79 -11.22 36.96
CA GLU A 823 34.83 -12.24 36.74
C GLU A 823 34.64 -12.98 35.40
N LEU A 824 33.38 -13.21 35.01
CA LEU A 824 33.05 -13.82 33.72
C LEU A 824 33.42 -12.90 32.55
N ILE A 825 33.08 -11.60 32.63
CA ILE A 825 33.45 -10.62 31.59
C ILE A 825 34.97 -10.48 31.48
N GLU A 826 35.68 -10.35 32.61
CA GLU A 826 37.14 -10.28 32.62
C GLU A 826 37.78 -11.55 32.04
N THR A 827 37.20 -12.72 32.32
CA THR A 827 37.65 -14.00 31.75
C THR A 827 37.45 -14.05 30.25
N CYS A 828 36.27 -13.66 29.74
CA CYS A 828 36.00 -13.53 28.31
C CYS A 828 37.04 -12.63 27.64
N ARG A 829 37.23 -11.41 28.16
CA ARG A 829 38.15 -10.42 27.57
C ARG A 829 39.60 -10.87 27.59
N ARG A 830 40.05 -11.50 28.68
CA ARG A 830 41.40 -12.07 28.77
C ARG A 830 41.59 -13.17 27.72
N LEU A 831 40.68 -14.13 27.64
CA LEU A 831 40.74 -15.22 26.66
C LEU A 831 40.69 -14.69 25.22
N ALA A 832 39.84 -13.69 24.95
CA ALA A 832 39.78 -13.03 23.64
C ALA A 832 41.14 -12.40 23.29
N SER A 833 41.75 -11.63 24.19
CA SER A 833 43.06 -11.01 23.93
C SER A 833 44.19 -12.03 23.71
N GLU A 834 44.12 -13.21 24.34
CA GLU A 834 45.15 -14.25 24.25
C GLU A 834 44.96 -15.15 23.03
N SER A 835 43.71 -15.44 22.63
CA SER A 835 43.38 -16.54 21.72
C SER A 835 42.46 -16.16 20.54
N ASP A 836 41.94 -14.93 20.50
CA ASP A 836 41.18 -14.33 19.39
C ASP A 836 41.43 -12.80 19.31
N PRO A 837 42.71 -12.36 19.13
CA PRO A 837 43.10 -10.96 19.27
C PRO A 837 42.55 -10.04 18.17
N GLU A 838 42.17 -10.59 17.02
CA GLU A 838 41.52 -9.86 15.92
C GLU A 838 39.99 -9.84 16.03
N ASN A 839 39.47 -10.41 17.12
CA ASN A 839 38.06 -10.48 17.44
C ASN A 839 37.19 -10.99 16.28
N GLN A 840 37.62 -12.11 15.67
CA GLN A 840 36.94 -12.71 14.51
C GLN A 840 35.80 -13.64 14.91
N GLY A 841 35.72 -14.06 16.18
CA GLY A 841 34.68 -14.97 16.67
C GLY A 841 34.86 -16.42 16.19
N ASN A 842 36.07 -16.80 15.77
CA ASN A 842 36.38 -18.14 15.26
C ASN A 842 36.86 -19.13 16.34
N ASN A 843 37.13 -18.65 17.56
CA ASN A 843 37.62 -19.47 18.66
C ASN A 843 36.47 -19.89 19.60
N VAL A 844 36.08 -21.16 19.52
CA VAL A 844 34.97 -21.73 20.30
C VAL A 844 35.13 -21.52 21.81
N THR A 845 36.33 -21.69 22.36
CA THR A 845 36.57 -21.53 23.80
C THR A 845 36.40 -20.08 24.25
N VAL A 846 36.81 -19.12 23.43
CA VAL A 846 36.57 -17.69 23.68
C VAL A 846 35.07 -17.40 23.59
N ASN A 847 34.41 -17.86 22.53
CA ASN A 847 32.97 -17.66 22.32
C ASN A 847 32.16 -18.19 23.50
N GLU A 848 32.41 -19.41 23.97
CA GLU A 848 31.72 -20.01 25.12
C GLU A 848 31.88 -19.16 26.40
N ALA A 849 33.10 -18.66 26.66
CA ALA A 849 33.36 -17.80 27.81
C ALA A 849 32.65 -16.44 27.71
N CYS A 850 32.60 -15.87 26.51
CA CYS A 850 31.93 -14.59 26.25
C CYS A 850 30.40 -14.70 26.26
N VAL A 851 29.84 -15.78 25.74
CA VAL A 851 28.40 -16.10 25.86
C VAL A 851 28.02 -16.23 27.33
N ALA A 852 28.78 -16.98 28.12
CA ALA A 852 28.52 -17.13 29.55
C ALA A 852 28.55 -15.78 30.30
N ALA A 853 29.41 -14.86 29.88
CA ALA A 853 29.46 -13.50 30.43
C ALA A 853 28.24 -12.66 30.02
N SER A 854 27.81 -12.72 28.76
CA SER A 854 26.61 -12.04 28.27
C SER A 854 25.32 -12.57 28.91
N ASP A 855 25.20 -13.88 29.09
CA ASP A 855 24.07 -14.52 29.78
C ASP A 855 24.01 -14.09 31.26
N ALA A 856 25.17 -14.00 31.92
CA ALA A 856 25.25 -13.57 33.32
C ALA A 856 24.85 -12.10 33.51
N ALA A 857 25.22 -11.22 32.57
CA ALA A 857 24.77 -9.83 32.52
C ALA A 857 23.25 -9.75 32.29
N SER A 858 22.75 -10.45 31.27
CA SER A 858 21.31 -10.51 30.98
C SER A 858 20.49 -10.98 32.19
N ALA A 859 21.01 -11.95 32.97
CA ALA A 859 20.37 -12.42 34.20
C ALA A 859 20.38 -11.37 35.35
N MET A 860 21.33 -10.44 35.35
CA MET A 860 21.40 -9.33 36.29
C MET A 860 20.39 -8.22 35.95
N GLU A 861 20.13 -8.00 34.66
CA GLU A 861 19.13 -7.06 34.13
C GLU A 861 17.69 -7.60 34.19
N ALA A 862 17.50 -8.91 34.00
CA ALA A 862 16.20 -9.59 33.90
C ALA A 862 15.13 -9.17 34.94
N PRO A 863 15.45 -8.91 36.22
CA PRO A 863 14.45 -8.50 37.19
C PRO A 863 13.67 -7.22 36.82
N TYR A 864 14.25 -6.33 36.01
CA TYR A 864 13.51 -5.16 35.52
C TYR A 864 12.33 -5.58 34.64
N SER A 865 12.59 -6.38 33.60
CA SER A 865 11.56 -6.84 32.66
C SER A 865 10.56 -7.79 33.32
N GLU A 866 10.98 -8.57 34.32
CA GLU A 866 10.09 -9.50 35.04
C GLU A 866 9.11 -8.80 36.01
N TYR A 867 9.53 -7.73 36.69
CA TYR A 867 8.78 -7.18 37.82
C TYR A 867 8.23 -5.77 37.62
N SER A 868 8.78 -4.99 36.67
CA SER A 868 8.47 -3.56 36.60
C SER A 868 7.13 -3.24 35.94
N GLY A 869 6.72 -4.02 34.93
CA GLY A 869 5.60 -3.68 34.02
C GLY A 869 5.85 -2.39 33.22
N ARG A 870 7.11 -2.02 33.03
CA ARG A 870 7.55 -0.76 32.40
C ARG A 870 8.37 -1.03 31.15
N ASN A 871 8.33 -0.08 30.22
CA ASN A 871 8.97 -0.21 28.94
C ASN A 871 10.50 -0.20 29.04
N TYR A 872 11.14 -1.13 28.32
CA TYR A 872 12.61 -1.28 28.31
C TYR A 872 13.35 -0.07 27.72
N TYR A 873 12.71 0.69 26.83
CA TYR A 873 13.27 1.87 26.16
C TYR A 873 12.85 3.21 26.79
N ASP A 874 11.87 3.19 27.70
CA ASP A 874 11.47 4.35 28.52
C ASP A 874 10.95 3.88 29.89
N ILE A 875 11.77 4.03 30.94
CA ILE A 875 11.39 3.63 32.30
C ILE A 875 10.15 4.35 32.82
N ALA A 876 9.81 5.53 32.29
CA ALA A 876 8.63 6.27 32.71
C ALA A 876 7.35 5.71 32.08
N ALA A 877 7.44 5.04 30.93
CA ALA A 877 6.32 4.43 30.24
C ALA A 877 5.92 3.07 30.84
N ILE A 878 4.63 2.72 30.70
CA ILE A 878 4.05 1.44 31.07
C ILE A 878 3.90 0.62 29.80
N ASP A 879 4.25 -0.67 29.86
CA ASP A 879 4.14 -1.54 28.68
C ASP A 879 2.69 -1.98 28.42
N PRO A 880 2.26 -2.07 27.14
CA PRO A 880 3.01 -1.70 25.93
C PRO A 880 3.01 -0.18 25.65
N ASP A 881 4.18 0.39 25.33
CA ASP A 881 4.35 1.83 25.05
C ASP A 881 3.95 2.17 23.59
N PRO A 882 3.04 3.14 23.36
CA PRO A 882 2.66 3.56 22.01
C PRO A 882 3.69 4.47 21.30
N PHE A 883 4.76 4.92 21.97
CA PHE A 883 5.73 5.88 21.42
C PHE A 883 7.19 5.38 21.52
N PRO A 884 8.02 5.53 20.46
CA PRO A 884 7.70 6.08 19.14
C PRO A 884 6.79 5.18 18.29
N PRO A 885 5.95 5.74 17.40
CA PRO A 885 4.98 4.96 16.66
C PRO A 885 5.60 4.14 15.52
N ASN A 886 5.21 2.87 15.39
CA ASN A 886 5.80 1.88 14.45
C ASN A 886 5.19 1.87 13.03
N TYR A 887 4.56 2.95 12.59
CA TYR A 887 3.79 2.99 11.32
C TYR A 887 4.64 2.76 10.06
N TYR A 888 5.95 2.99 10.16
CA TYR A 888 6.90 2.83 9.07
C TYR A 888 7.04 1.37 8.62
N ILE A 889 6.81 0.38 9.50
CA ILE A 889 6.87 -1.05 9.15
C ILE A 889 5.83 -1.39 8.06
N GLY A 890 4.59 -0.92 8.24
CA GLY A 890 3.53 -1.12 7.26
C GLY A 890 3.69 -0.26 6.01
N TRP A 891 4.38 0.88 6.11
CA TRP A 891 4.68 1.76 4.98
C TRP A 891 5.75 1.18 4.06
N LEU A 892 6.86 0.69 4.61
CA LEU A 892 7.95 0.05 3.86
C LEU A 892 7.52 -1.24 3.15
N ASN A 893 6.46 -1.89 3.65
CA ASN A 893 5.85 -3.05 3.00
C ASN A 893 4.72 -2.71 2.01
N GLN A 894 4.49 -1.43 1.70
CA GLN A 894 3.58 -1.06 0.62
C GLN A 894 4.24 -1.29 -0.76
N PRO A 895 3.52 -1.84 -1.76
CA PRO A 895 4.08 -2.09 -3.09
C PRO A 895 4.69 -0.85 -3.75
N HIS A 896 4.00 0.30 -3.67
CA HIS A 896 4.49 1.55 -4.26
C HIS A 896 5.78 2.05 -3.59
N VAL A 897 5.96 1.78 -2.29
CA VAL A 897 7.18 2.15 -1.55
C VAL A 897 8.33 1.24 -1.96
N GLN A 898 8.09 -0.08 -1.98
CA GLN A 898 9.10 -1.06 -2.39
C GLN A 898 9.60 -0.80 -3.82
N GLN A 899 8.68 -0.50 -4.74
CA GLN A 899 9.01 -0.22 -6.14
C GLN A 899 9.81 1.07 -6.30
N ALA A 900 9.46 2.13 -5.55
CA ALA A 900 10.17 3.40 -5.57
C ALA A 900 11.60 3.26 -5.01
N LEU A 901 11.76 2.55 -3.89
CA LEU A 901 13.06 2.24 -3.30
C LEU A 901 13.88 1.25 -4.15
N GLY A 902 13.23 0.49 -5.03
CA GLY A 902 13.88 -0.53 -5.85
C GLY A 902 14.29 -1.76 -5.04
N VAL A 903 13.50 -2.14 -4.04
CA VAL A 903 13.82 -3.25 -3.14
C VAL A 903 13.10 -4.55 -3.54
N PRO A 904 13.82 -5.67 -3.66
CA PRO A 904 13.24 -6.98 -4.01
C PRO A 904 12.77 -7.80 -2.79
N VAL A 905 12.85 -7.24 -1.58
CA VAL A 905 12.52 -7.92 -0.31
C VAL A 905 11.43 -7.20 0.46
N ASN A 906 10.69 -7.96 1.26
CA ASN A 906 9.80 -7.44 2.30
C ASN A 906 10.62 -6.88 3.46
N TYR A 907 10.19 -5.75 3.99
CA TYR A 907 10.84 -5.13 5.13
C TYR A 907 10.50 -5.91 6.41
N THR A 908 11.53 -6.24 7.18
CA THR A 908 11.39 -6.96 8.45
C THR A 908 12.11 -6.24 9.58
N ASN A 909 11.41 -6.00 10.70
CA ASN A 909 12.00 -5.48 11.94
C ASN A 909 11.06 -5.66 13.15
N PRO A 910 11.48 -6.35 14.25
CA PRO A 910 12.59 -7.29 14.27
C PRO A 910 12.22 -8.48 13.37
N GLY A 911 13.01 -8.74 12.35
CA GLY A 911 12.84 -9.92 11.51
C GLY A 911 14.03 -10.00 10.56
N GLY A 912 14.54 -11.21 10.32
CA GLY A 912 15.94 -11.37 9.90
C GLY A 912 16.88 -11.52 11.08
N ASN A 913 16.55 -12.33 12.10
CA ASN A 913 17.37 -12.51 13.32
C ASN A 913 18.70 -13.27 13.10
N ALA A 914 19.03 -13.63 11.87
CA ALA A 914 20.29 -14.30 11.53
C ALA A 914 21.54 -13.55 12.07
N PRO A 915 21.73 -12.25 11.80
CA PRO A 915 22.77 -11.44 12.43
C PRO A 915 22.67 -11.39 13.96
N TYR A 916 21.48 -11.18 14.53
CA TYR A 916 21.30 -11.14 15.98
C TYR A 916 21.80 -12.44 16.65
N TYR A 917 21.37 -13.60 16.16
CA TYR A 917 21.83 -14.90 16.66
C TYR A 917 23.33 -15.13 16.38
N GLY A 918 23.85 -14.66 15.25
CA GLY A 918 25.28 -14.72 14.94
C GLY A 918 26.14 -14.00 15.97
N PHE A 919 25.73 -12.79 16.37
CA PHE A 919 26.41 -11.99 17.39
C PHE A 919 26.26 -12.58 18.79
N GLN A 920 25.10 -13.17 19.10
CA GLN A 920 24.90 -13.88 20.36
C GLN A 920 25.82 -15.10 20.48
N LEU A 921 25.93 -15.92 19.43
CA LEU A 921 26.72 -17.16 19.44
C LEU A 921 28.24 -16.94 19.63
N THR A 922 28.73 -15.75 19.33
CA THR A 922 30.15 -15.36 19.55
C THR A 922 30.37 -14.63 20.87
N GLY A 923 29.30 -14.35 21.62
CA GLY A 923 29.33 -13.57 22.85
C GLY A 923 29.79 -12.13 22.64
N ASP A 924 29.53 -11.54 21.45
CA ASP A 924 30.09 -10.25 21.04
C ASP A 924 29.79 -9.12 22.06
N TYR A 925 28.62 -9.20 22.72
CA TYR A 925 28.18 -8.24 23.74
C TYR A 925 29.17 -8.09 24.91
N ALA A 926 29.82 -9.18 25.35
CA ALA A 926 30.77 -9.18 26.48
C ALA A 926 32.22 -8.87 26.10
N ARG A 927 32.52 -8.81 24.80
CA ARG A 927 33.86 -8.52 24.30
C ARG A 927 34.26 -7.07 24.64
N GLY A 928 35.56 -6.80 24.65
CA GLY A 928 36.14 -5.52 25.05
C GLY A 928 36.88 -4.84 23.89
N GLY A 929 37.54 -3.71 24.17
CA GLY A 929 38.29 -2.91 23.18
C GLY A 929 37.63 -1.57 22.86
N TYR A 930 36.33 -1.41 23.10
CA TYR A 930 35.59 -0.23 22.69
C TYR A 930 35.95 1.05 23.46
N LEU A 931 36.39 0.94 24.73
CA LEU A 931 36.91 2.09 25.49
C LEU A 931 38.28 2.53 24.98
N GLU A 932 39.10 1.55 24.57
CA GLU A 932 40.40 1.77 23.94
C GLU A 932 40.25 2.40 22.55
N ASP A 933 39.26 1.96 21.76
CA ASP A 933 38.91 2.56 20.48
C ASP A 933 38.51 4.03 20.66
N LEU A 934 37.60 4.32 21.60
CA LEU A 934 37.23 5.71 21.93
C LEU A 934 38.43 6.55 22.37
N SER A 935 39.33 5.97 23.16
CA SER A 935 40.58 6.63 23.58
C SER A 935 41.44 7.01 22.37
N SER A 936 41.70 6.06 21.45
CA SER A 936 42.50 6.31 20.24
C SER A 936 41.87 7.39 19.38
N LEU A 937 40.55 7.29 19.13
CA LEU A 937 39.83 8.26 18.29
C LEU A 937 39.94 9.69 18.82
N ILE A 938 39.82 9.88 20.14
CA ILE A 938 39.95 11.20 20.76
C ILE A 938 41.38 11.74 20.63
N GLU A 939 42.40 10.89 20.79
CA GLU A 939 43.81 11.29 20.62
C GLU A 939 44.14 11.61 19.15
N ASP A 940 43.50 10.94 18.20
CA ASP A 940 43.59 11.21 16.76
C ASP A 940 42.83 12.49 16.35
N GLY A 941 42.16 13.14 17.30
CA GLY A 941 41.47 14.41 17.11
C GLY A 941 40.03 14.28 16.63
N ILE A 942 39.47 13.06 16.56
CA ILE A 942 38.07 12.82 16.22
C ILE A 942 37.18 13.26 17.39
N LYS A 943 36.12 14.00 17.08
CA LYS A 943 35.15 14.46 18.09
C LYS A 943 34.29 13.29 18.53
N VAL A 944 34.15 13.07 19.83
CA VAL A 944 33.29 12.03 20.39
C VAL A 944 32.18 12.67 21.22
N ALA A 945 30.93 12.48 20.79
CA ALA A 945 29.74 12.98 21.45
C ALA A 945 28.89 11.83 21.97
N LEU A 946 28.87 11.65 23.30
CA LEU A 946 28.02 10.69 23.98
C LEU A 946 26.71 11.39 24.39
N VAL A 947 25.57 10.96 23.87
CA VAL A 947 24.26 11.58 24.12
C VAL A 947 23.32 10.53 24.69
N TYR A 948 22.78 10.76 25.89
CA TYR A 948 21.95 9.78 26.58
C TYR A 948 20.63 10.39 27.03
N GLY A 949 19.51 9.82 26.59
CA GLY A 949 18.19 10.10 27.13
C GLY A 949 18.06 9.62 28.57
N ASP A 950 17.58 10.48 29.46
CA ASP A 950 17.58 10.19 30.89
C ASP A 950 16.47 9.27 31.40
N ARG A 951 15.58 8.83 30.50
CA ARG A 951 14.54 7.81 30.76
C ARG A 951 14.87 6.43 30.21
N ASP A 952 15.89 6.31 29.36
CA ASP A 952 16.26 5.03 28.78
C ASP A 952 16.79 4.06 29.84
N TYR A 953 16.26 2.84 29.84
CA TYR A 953 16.77 1.74 30.66
C TYR A 953 17.77 0.88 29.88
N ALA A 954 17.45 0.57 28.61
CA ALA A 954 18.22 -0.31 27.73
C ALA A 954 19.72 0.02 27.68
N CYS A 955 20.06 1.28 27.46
CA CYS A 955 21.42 1.79 27.51
C CYS A 955 21.45 3.08 28.35
N ASN A 956 21.13 2.94 29.64
CA ASN A 956 20.87 4.07 30.54
C ASN A 956 22.03 5.08 30.69
N TRP A 957 21.67 6.34 30.94
CA TRP A 957 22.61 7.46 31.07
C TRP A 957 23.59 7.34 32.25
N ILE A 958 23.26 6.58 33.29
CA ILE A 958 24.15 6.36 34.44
C ILE A 958 25.35 5.53 33.99
N GLY A 959 25.10 4.48 33.21
CA GLY A 959 26.12 3.70 32.53
C GLY A 959 26.90 4.53 31.52
N GLY A 960 26.22 5.35 30.72
CA GLY A 960 26.86 6.27 29.77
C GLY A 960 27.81 7.28 30.44
N GLU A 961 27.42 7.84 31.58
CA GLU A 961 28.29 8.72 32.38
C GLU A 961 29.52 7.96 32.87
N ALA A 962 29.33 6.74 33.40
CA ALA A 962 30.42 5.88 33.85
C ALA A 962 31.41 5.55 32.71
N VAL A 963 30.90 5.24 31.51
CA VAL A 963 31.71 5.05 30.31
C VAL A 963 32.51 6.31 29.99
N SER A 964 31.87 7.48 29.98
CA SER A 964 32.56 8.74 29.69
C SER A 964 33.73 9.02 30.65
N LEU A 965 33.63 8.58 31.90
CA LEU A 965 34.66 8.73 32.92
C LEU A 965 35.71 7.60 32.89
N ALA A 966 35.40 6.47 32.26
CA ALA A 966 36.29 5.31 32.14
C ALA A 966 37.23 5.41 30.93
N VAL A 967 36.87 6.16 29.89
CA VAL A 967 37.73 6.40 28.71
C VAL A 967 39.03 7.09 29.15
N LYS A 968 40.17 6.45 28.87
CA LYS A 968 41.50 6.92 29.27
C LYS A 968 42.22 7.57 28.11
N TYR A 969 42.34 8.89 28.13
CA TYR A 969 43.08 9.70 27.16
C TYR A 969 43.85 10.85 27.86
N SER A 970 44.66 11.59 27.11
CA SER A 970 45.56 12.65 27.58
C SER A 970 44.89 13.69 28.49
N HIS A 971 43.60 13.98 28.28
CA HIS A 971 42.83 14.98 29.05
C HIS A 971 41.74 14.38 29.96
N SER A 972 41.85 13.09 30.33
CA SER A 972 40.87 12.42 31.19
C SER A 972 40.55 13.18 32.49
N GLN A 973 41.58 13.73 33.14
CA GLN A 973 41.41 14.49 34.39
C GLN A 973 40.75 15.86 34.15
N ASP A 974 41.02 16.49 33.01
CA ASP A 974 40.44 17.78 32.67
C ASP A 974 38.94 17.65 32.37
N PHE A 975 38.56 16.58 31.66
CA PHE A 975 37.16 16.19 31.43
C PHE A 975 36.45 15.81 32.72
N ALA A 976 37.02 14.92 33.53
CA ALA A 976 36.42 14.50 34.80
C ALA A 976 36.22 15.68 35.78
N SER A 977 37.07 16.70 35.71
CA SER A 977 36.95 17.92 36.50
C SER A 977 36.10 19.02 35.84
N ALA A 978 35.49 18.77 34.68
CA ALA A 978 34.56 19.70 34.02
C ALA A 978 33.18 19.65 34.66
N GLY A 979 32.57 20.83 34.80
CA GLY A 979 31.24 20.97 35.36
C GLY A 979 30.16 20.74 34.31
N TYR A 980 28.98 20.30 34.75
CA TYR A 980 27.79 20.13 33.93
C TYR A 980 27.13 21.48 33.62
N ALA A 981 27.18 21.90 32.36
CA ALA A 981 26.51 23.09 31.86
C ALA A 981 25.14 22.74 31.27
N ASN A 982 24.22 23.71 31.25
CA ASN A 982 22.90 23.54 30.63
C ASN A 982 23.03 23.43 29.11
N ILE A 983 22.34 22.43 28.53
CA ILE A 983 22.12 22.36 27.08
C ILE A 983 20.97 23.33 26.76
N THR A 984 21.33 24.49 26.20
CA THR A 984 20.39 25.54 25.84
C THR A 984 20.17 25.52 24.34
N THR A 985 18.97 25.17 23.90
CA THR A 985 18.56 25.18 22.48
C THR A 985 17.78 26.45 22.15
N ASN A 986 16.90 26.86 23.05
CA ASN A 986 16.09 28.06 22.94
C ASN A 986 15.84 28.69 24.33
N SER A 987 14.96 29.69 24.40
CA SER A 987 14.63 30.37 25.66
C SER A 987 13.49 29.73 26.45
N SER A 988 12.82 28.70 25.94
CA SER A 988 11.59 28.14 26.52
C SER A 988 11.85 26.94 27.45
N TYR A 989 12.95 26.20 27.26
CA TYR A 989 13.35 25.09 28.15
C TYR A 989 14.86 24.83 28.16
N VAL A 990 15.31 24.00 29.10
CA VAL A 990 16.68 23.46 29.15
C VAL A 990 16.61 22.00 28.71
N GLY A 991 17.31 21.66 27.62
CA GLY A 991 17.21 20.33 27.01
C GLY A 991 17.96 19.24 27.76
N GLY A 992 18.88 19.60 28.65
CA GLY A 992 19.68 18.65 29.40
C GLY A 992 20.90 19.28 30.04
N LEU A 993 21.85 18.43 30.41
CA LEU A 993 23.15 18.81 30.95
C LEU A 993 24.27 18.19 30.15
N VAL A 994 25.34 18.94 29.92
CA VAL A 994 26.53 18.47 29.22
C VAL A 994 27.80 18.76 30.00
N ARG A 995 28.68 17.76 30.02
CA ARG A 995 30.09 17.87 30.41
C ARG A 995 30.92 17.77 29.14
N GLN A 996 31.79 18.74 28.90
CA GLN A 996 32.67 18.73 27.73
C GLN A 996 34.06 19.24 28.08
N PHE A 997 35.06 18.60 27.51
CA PHE A 997 36.42 19.11 27.42
C PHE A 997 36.96 18.87 26.01
N GLY A 998 37.29 19.95 25.30
CA GLY A 998 37.72 19.91 23.91
C GLY A 998 36.75 19.10 23.03
N ASN A 999 37.28 18.06 22.39
CA ASN A 999 36.58 17.21 21.43
C ASN A 999 35.74 16.08 22.06
N PHE A 1000 35.75 15.94 23.39
CA PHE A 1000 34.99 14.89 24.08
C PHE A 1000 33.86 15.46 24.95
N SER A 1001 32.65 14.93 24.77
CA SER A 1001 31.46 15.37 25.50
C SER A 1001 30.56 14.21 25.94
N PHE A 1002 29.91 14.41 27.09
CA PHE A 1002 28.83 13.57 27.60
C PHE A 1002 27.62 14.44 27.92
N SER A 1003 26.48 14.11 27.30
CA SER A 1003 25.21 14.82 27.42
C SER A 1003 24.14 13.90 28.03
N ARG A 1004 23.51 14.35 29.11
CA ARG A 1004 22.28 13.78 29.64
C ARG A 1004 21.11 14.64 29.14
N VAL A 1005 20.29 14.10 28.25
CA VAL A 1005 19.13 14.76 27.65
C VAL A 1005 17.89 14.47 28.49
N PHE A 1006 17.19 15.52 28.91
CA PHE A 1006 16.03 15.40 29.80
C PHE A 1006 14.77 14.96 29.04
N ASN A 1007 13.95 14.16 29.70
CA ASN A 1007 12.67 13.68 29.17
C ASN A 1007 12.84 12.99 27.81
N ALA A 1008 13.86 12.15 27.66
CA ALA A 1008 14.09 11.34 26.46
C ALA A 1008 14.30 9.87 26.83
N GLY A 1009 13.63 8.97 26.12
CA GLY A 1009 13.88 7.53 26.16
C GLY A 1009 15.07 7.13 25.28
N HIS A 1010 15.05 5.90 24.78
CA HIS A 1010 16.13 5.31 23.99
C HIS A 1010 16.43 6.07 22.68
N GLU A 1011 15.40 6.31 21.87
CA GLU A 1011 15.45 7.06 20.61
C GLU A 1011 15.41 8.58 20.88
N VAL A 1012 16.50 9.16 21.40
CA VAL A 1012 16.55 10.58 21.83
C VAL A 1012 16.00 11.58 20.80
N PRO A 1013 16.32 11.50 19.49
CA PRO A 1013 15.75 12.40 18.51
C PRO A 1013 14.22 12.29 18.35
N ALA A 1014 13.60 11.14 18.65
CA ALA A 1014 12.15 11.03 18.65
C ALA A 1014 11.53 11.80 19.83
N TYR A 1015 12.08 11.66 21.03
CA TYR A 1015 11.55 12.29 22.25
C TYR A 1015 11.90 13.79 22.38
N GLN A 1016 13.11 14.18 21.95
CA GLN A 1016 13.67 15.52 22.13
C GLN A 1016 14.32 16.00 20.82
N ALA A 1017 13.53 16.05 19.75
CA ALA A 1017 13.99 16.34 18.38
C ALA A 1017 14.84 17.62 18.26
N GLU A 1018 14.38 18.74 18.83
CA GLU A 1018 15.13 20.02 18.81
C GLU A 1018 16.47 19.91 19.55
N THR A 1019 16.47 19.33 20.76
CA THR A 1019 17.69 19.14 21.56
C THR A 1019 18.70 18.24 20.85
N SER A 1020 18.23 17.13 20.29
CA SER A 1020 19.06 16.17 19.56
C SER A 1020 19.67 16.79 18.30
N TYR A 1021 18.84 17.49 17.50
CA TYR A 1021 19.28 18.22 16.33
C TYR A 1021 20.38 19.24 16.67
N GLU A 1022 20.19 20.04 17.72
CA GLU A 1022 21.18 21.03 18.13
C GLU A 1022 22.50 20.39 18.59
N LEU A 1023 22.47 19.29 19.33
CA LEU A 1023 23.68 18.56 19.73
C LEU A 1023 24.41 17.99 18.51
N PHE A 1024 23.68 17.39 17.56
CA PHE A 1024 24.22 16.90 16.29
C PHE A 1024 24.91 18.01 15.50
N MET A 1025 24.23 19.15 15.34
CA MET A 1025 24.75 20.31 14.64
C MET A 1025 26.00 20.88 15.31
N ARG A 1026 25.99 21.00 16.65
CA ARG A 1026 27.14 21.54 17.40
C ARG A 1026 28.36 20.65 17.28
N ALA A 1027 28.18 19.34 17.42
CA ALA A 1027 29.26 18.38 17.25
C ALA A 1027 29.86 18.44 15.83
N THR A 1028 29.00 18.41 14.80
CA THR A 1028 29.42 18.38 13.38
C THR A 1028 30.12 19.68 12.94
N PHE A 1029 29.70 20.83 13.48
CA PHE A 1029 30.19 22.16 13.09
C PHE A 1029 31.14 22.81 14.11
N ASN A 1030 31.83 22.00 14.93
CA ASN A 1030 32.87 22.45 15.87
C ASN A 1030 32.38 23.54 16.83
N ARG A 1031 31.19 23.35 17.42
CA ARG A 1031 30.67 24.22 18.47
C ARG A 1031 30.69 23.51 19.82
N ASP A 1032 30.70 24.28 20.90
CA ASP A 1032 30.45 23.70 22.21
C ASP A 1032 29.04 23.12 22.30
N MET A 1033 28.89 22.06 23.08
CA MET A 1033 27.63 21.35 23.20
C MET A 1033 26.60 22.08 24.09
N ALA A 1034 27.05 23.03 24.93
CA ALA A 1034 26.20 23.68 25.92
C ALA A 1034 25.24 24.70 25.28
N ASP A 1035 25.76 25.70 24.57
CA ASP A 1035 24.96 26.73 23.92
C ASP A 1035 25.39 27.03 22.48
N GLY A 1036 26.45 26.40 21.99
CA GLY A 1036 26.91 26.50 20.61
C GLY A 1036 27.62 27.82 20.28
N THR A 1037 27.97 28.64 21.28
CA THR A 1037 28.56 29.97 21.08
C THR A 1037 30.07 29.95 20.90
N VAL A 1038 30.76 28.93 21.38
CA VAL A 1038 32.21 28.78 21.34
C VAL A 1038 32.63 27.86 20.19
N ASP A 1039 33.61 28.30 19.39
CA ASP A 1039 34.28 27.46 18.39
C ASP A 1039 35.31 26.56 19.08
N THR A 1040 35.07 25.25 19.06
CA THR A 1040 35.92 24.25 19.71
C THR A 1040 37.12 23.85 18.86
N ALA A 1041 37.09 24.05 17.54
CA ALA A 1041 38.26 23.84 16.69
C ALA A 1041 39.33 24.90 16.96
N GLY A 1042 38.93 26.15 17.22
CA GLY A 1042 39.82 27.25 17.60
C GLY A 1042 40.27 27.23 19.07
N ASN A 1043 39.57 26.52 19.95
CA ASN A 1043 39.86 26.43 21.38
C ASN A 1043 39.80 24.98 21.88
N GLN A 1044 40.86 24.22 21.60
CA GLN A 1044 40.99 22.82 22.00
C GLN A 1044 40.99 22.60 23.52
N SER A 1045 41.24 23.65 24.31
CA SER A 1045 41.18 23.63 25.77
C SER A 1045 39.83 24.07 26.36
N TYR A 1046 38.79 24.22 25.53
CA TYR A 1046 37.45 24.55 26.01
C TYR A 1046 36.98 23.53 27.05
N LYS A 1047 36.35 24.03 28.11
CA LYS A 1047 35.88 23.25 29.24
C LYS A 1047 34.57 23.82 29.75
N THR A 1048 33.57 22.97 29.95
CA THR A 1048 32.29 23.40 30.54
C THR A 1048 32.43 23.72 32.03
N THR A 1049 31.66 24.71 32.47
CA THR A 1049 31.54 25.10 33.89
C THR A 1049 30.09 25.04 34.33
N GLY A 1050 29.82 24.48 35.50
CA GLY A 1050 28.47 24.36 36.02
C GLY A 1050 28.39 23.42 37.23
N LEU A 1051 27.36 22.58 37.29
CA LEU A 1051 27.14 21.66 38.42
C LEU A 1051 28.25 20.62 38.53
N ALA A 1052 28.55 20.15 39.75
CA ALA A 1052 29.55 19.10 39.96
C ALA A 1052 29.05 17.70 39.54
N ASP A 1053 27.74 17.49 39.65
CA ASP A 1053 27.04 16.26 39.30
C ASP A 1053 25.72 16.59 38.59
N THR A 1054 25.18 15.61 37.87
CA THR A 1054 23.86 15.71 37.23
C THR A 1054 22.74 15.08 38.09
N TRP A 1055 23.09 14.31 39.13
CA TRP A 1055 22.17 13.59 40.02
C TRP A 1055 21.24 14.50 40.84
N SER A 1056 21.72 15.70 41.15
CA SER A 1056 20.97 16.77 41.81
C SER A 1056 19.80 17.30 40.97
N VAL A 1057 19.80 17.07 39.64
CA VAL A 1057 18.69 17.46 38.75
C VAL A 1057 17.73 16.28 38.56
N LYS A 1058 16.56 16.42 39.18
CA LYS A 1058 15.44 15.46 39.16
C LYS A 1058 14.33 15.94 38.22
N ASN A 1059 13.69 15.00 37.54
CA ASN A 1059 12.56 15.23 36.64
C ASN A 1059 11.32 14.50 37.17
N VAL A 1060 10.15 14.93 36.74
CA VAL A 1060 8.87 14.27 37.06
C VAL A 1060 8.53 13.33 35.92
N ALA A 1061 8.21 12.08 36.23
CA ALA A 1061 7.81 11.11 35.21
C ALA A 1061 6.50 11.56 34.55
N PRO A 1062 6.40 11.60 33.21
CA PRO A 1062 5.14 11.88 32.53
C PRO A 1062 4.11 10.78 32.82
N GLU A 1063 2.83 11.10 32.65
CA GLU A 1063 1.77 10.08 32.61
C GLU A 1063 1.93 9.26 31.33
N SER A 1064 1.81 7.93 31.43
CA SER A 1064 1.87 7.05 30.26
C SER A 1064 0.58 7.13 29.46
N ASP A 1065 0.71 7.28 28.15
CA ASP A 1065 -0.42 7.23 27.24
C ASP A 1065 -0.99 5.80 27.13
N PRO A 1066 -2.31 5.63 26.92
CA PRO A 1066 -2.88 4.32 26.65
C PRO A 1066 -2.30 3.67 25.36
N PRO A 1067 -2.17 2.33 25.33
CA PRO A 1067 -1.63 1.63 24.16
C PRO A 1067 -2.41 1.85 22.86
N VAL A 1068 -1.68 1.87 21.74
CA VAL A 1068 -2.24 1.86 20.38
C VAL A 1068 -1.80 0.58 19.68
N CYS A 1069 -2.69 -0.41 19.64
CA CYS A 1069 -2.40 -1.71 19.04
C CYS A 1069 -2.24 -1.64 17.52
N TYR A 1070 -1.03 -1.91 17.05
CA TYR A 1070 -0.63 -1.88 15.64
C TYR A 1070 -0.29 -3.29 15.15
N THR A 1071 -1.10 -3.82 14.23
CA THR A 1071 -1.10 -5.24 13.87
C THR A 1071 0.11 -5.70 13.08
N TYR A 1072 0.96 -4.79 12.60
CA TYR A 1072 2.26 -5.12 12.01
C TYR A 1072 3.34 -5.40 13.06
N TYR A 1073 3.12 -4.98 14.31
CA TYR A 1073 3.97 -5.29 15.45
C TYR A 1073 3.11 -5.53 16.70
N PRO A 1074 2.26 -6.57 16.69
CA PRO A 1074 1.21 -6.72 17.69
C PRO A 1074 1.76 -7.04 19.08
N ILE A 1075 2.85 -7.83 19.17
CA ILE A 1075 3.47 -8.24 20.44
C ILE A 1075 4.03 -7.04 21.23
N GLY A 1076 4.51 -6.00 20.54
CA GLY A 1076 5.07 -4.81 21.20
C GLY A 1076 4.08 -3.66 21.38
N THR A 1077 2.87 -3.73 20.82
CA THR A 1077 1.94 -2.58 20.79
C THR A 1077 0.54 -2.87 21.30
N CYS A 1078 0.15 -4.14 21.42
CA CYS A 1078 -1.20 -4.55 21.81
C CYS A 1078 -1.24 -5.05 23.24
N THR A 1079 -2.30 -4.70 23.98
CA THR A 1079 -2.63 -5.40 25.24
C THR A 1079 -3.08 -6.83 24.95
N ASP A 1080 -3.04 -7.70 25.96
CA ASP A 1080 -3.52 -9.08 25.85
C ASP A 1080 -4.96 -9.15 25.31
N GLU A 1081 -5.84 -8.25 25.77
CA GLU A 1081 -7.24 -8.20 25.35
C GLU A 1081 -7.40 -7.74 23.89
N GLN A 1082 -6.60 -6.75 23.46
CA GLN A 1082 -6.56 -6.31 22.07
C GLN A 1082 -6.02 -7.45 21.18
N LEU A 1083 -4.98 -8.15 21.62
CA LEU A 1083 -4.38 -9.27 20.89
C LEU A 1083 -5.36 -10.45 20.73
N GLU A 1084 -6.06 -10.82 21.80
CA GLU A 1084 -7.13 -11.84 21.74
C GLU A 1084 -8.19 -11.48 20.71
N SER A 1085 -8.60 -10.20 20.64
CA SER A 1085 -9.59 -9.74 19.67
C SER A 1085 -9.08 -9.78 18.21
N VAL A 1086 -7.76 -9.65 18.00
CA VAL A 1086 -7.16 -9.81 16.66
C VAL A 1086 -7.15 -11.30 16.28
N ILE A 1087 -6.77 -12.17 17.22
CA ILE A 1087 -6.66 -13.62 17.00
C ILE A 1087 -8.03 -14.26 16.74
N ASP A 1088 -9.07 -13.86 17.47
CA ASP A 1088 -10.43 -14.40 17.28
C ASP A 1088 -11.19 -13.77 16.10
N GLY A 1089 -10.62 -12.73 15.49
CA GLY A 1089 -11.17 -12.01 14.35
C GLY A 1089 -12.31 -11.04 14.68
N SER A 1090 -12.52 -10.71 15.95
CA SER A 1090 -13.53 -9.74 16.40
C SER A 1090 -13.06 -8.28 16.31
N ALA A 1091 -11.75 -8.04 16.25
CA ALA A 1091 -11.16 -6.71 16.16
C ALA A 1091 -11.58 -5.96 14.88
N VAL A 1092 -11.90 -4.67 15.04
CA VAL A 1092 -12.08 -3.75 13.92
C VAL A 1092 -10.73 -3.11 13.62
N ILE A 1093 -10.09 -3.51 12.52
CA ILE A 1093 -8.76 -3.04 12.14
C ILE A 1093 -8.89 -2.03 11.00
N GLN A 1094 -8.28 -0.84 11.13
CA GLN A 1094 -8.19 0.18 10.09
C GLN A 1094 -6.75 0.64 9.96
N ASN A 1095 -6.18 0.59 8.76
CA ASN A 1095 -4.77 0.94 8.52
C ASN A 1095 -3.83 0.27 9.53
N TYR A 1096 -4.06 -1.02 9.79
CA TYR A 1096 -3.31 -1.83 10.75
C TYR A 1096 -3.46 -1.43 12.22
N ILE A 1097 -4.34 -0.47 12.56
CA ILE A 1097 -4.64 -0.09 13.95
C ILE A 1097 -5.93 -0.76 14.41
N VAL A 1098 -5.93 -1.36 15.60
CA VAL A 1098 -7.15 -1.85 16.26
C VAL A 1098 -7.95 -0.66 16.79
N MET A 1099 -9.21 -0.55 16.34
CA MET A 1099 -10.08 0.56 16.69
C MET A 1099 -10.86 0.28 17.99
N ASP A 1100 -10.37 0.83 19.10
CA ASP A 1100 -11.06 0.87 20.39
C ASP A 1100 -11.51 2.30 20.77
N ASP A 1101 -12.03 2.50 21.98
CA ASP A 1101 -12.50 3.80 22.47
C ASP A 1101 -11.40 4.88 22.51
N TYR A 1102 -10.14 4.49 22.71
CA TYR A 1102 -9.01 5.41 22.78
C TYR A 1102 -8.50 5.73 21.38
N SER A 1103 -8.17 4.72 20.58
CA SER A 1103 -7.71 4.86 19.21
C SER A 1103 -8.75 5.54 18.32
N SER A 1104 -10.05 5.36 18.58
CA SER A 1104 -11.12 6.07 17.87
C SER A 1104 -11.17 7.57 18.20
N LYS A 1105 -10.77 7.98 19.40
CA LYS A 1105 -10.66 9.40 19.77
C LYS A 1105 -9.38 10.02 19.24
N LEU A 1106 -8.29 9.26 19.25
CA LEU A 1106 -6.99 9.69 18.75
C LEU A 1106 -7.01 9.85 17.23
N PHE A 1107 -7.70 8.94 16.52
CA PHE A 1107 -7.82 8.93 15.07
C PHE A 1107 -9.30 9.03 14.63
N PRO A 1108 -9.94 10.20 14.81
CA PRO A 1108 -11.37 10.37 14.54
C PRO A 1108 -11.71 10.15 13.06
N ASP A 1109 -10.77 10.36 12.14
CA ASP A 1109 -10.96 10.10 10.71
C ASP A 1109 -11.02 8.61 10.38
N LEU A 1110 -10.37 7.75 11.18
CA LEU A 1110 -10.50 6.29 11.07
C LEU A 1110 -11.80 5.81 11.71
N ALA A 1111 -12.20 6.40 12.84
CA ALA A 1111 -13.49 6.13 13.48
C ALA A 1111 -14.68 6.61 12.64
N ASN A 1112 -14.56 7.74 11.93
CA ASN A 1112 -15.62 8.22 11.05
C ASN A 1112 -15.78 7.36 9.79
N ARG A 1113 -14.81 6.50 9.46
CA ARG A 1113 -14.96 5.46 8.43
C ARG A 1113 -15.75 4.25 8.94
N THR A 1114 -15.87 4.05 10.25
CA THR A 1114 -16.78 3.07 10.86
C THR A 1114 -18.17 3.68 11.12
N SER A 1115 -18.29 5.01 11.29
CA SER A 1115 -19.54 5.73 11.56
C SER A 1115 -20.08 6.60 10.41
N GLY A 1116 -19.61 6.39 9.18
CA GLY A 1116 -20.01 7.14 7.97
C GLY A 1116 -21.43 6.86 7.48
N GLY A 1117 -22.40 7.39 8.23
CA GLY A 1117 -23.81 7.45 7.92
C GLY A 1117 -24.48 8.64 8.62
N THR A 1118 -23.96 9.86 8.42
CA THR A 1118 -24.68 11.14 8.24
C THR A 1118 -23.70 12.30 8.27
N ALA A 1119 -23.69 13.12 7.22
CA ALA A 1119 -23.14 14.46 7.27
C ALA A 1119 -24.22 15.47 6.87
N GLU A 1120 -24.05 16.68 7.42
CA GLU A 1120 -24.81 17.94 7.24
C GLU A 1120 -25.91 18.19 8.30
N ALA A 1121 -26.04 19.37 8.93
CA ALA A 1121 -25.61 20.71 8.55
C ALA A 1121 -25.44 21.66 9.77
N ASN A 1122 -24.73 22.77 9.52
CA ASN A 1122 -24.46 23.93 10.36
C ASN A 1122 -25.58 24.41 11.32
N GLY A 1123 -25.13 24.94 12.46
CA GLY A 1123 -25.86 25.92 13.27
C GLY A 1123 -24.91 26.66 14.22
N THR A 1124 -24.51 27.86 13.84
CA THR A 1124 -23.91 28.87 14.72
C THR A 1124 -24.82 29.18 15.90
N GLU A 1125 -24.32 29.16 17.14
CA GLU A 1125 -24.63 30.18 18.15
C GLU A 1125 -23.73 30.06 19.40
N SER A 1126 -23.32 31.24 19.87
CA SER A 1126 -22.55 31.57 21.06
C SER A 1126 -23.31 31.37 22.38
N GLY A 1127 -22.60 31.08 23.50
CA GLY A 1127 -23.06 31.52 24.82
C GLY A 1127 -22.74 30.63 26.03
N SER A 1128 -21.70 31.01 26.78
CA SER A 1128 -21.53 31.00 28.25
C SER A 1128 -22.31 30.03 29.17
N GLY A 1129 -21.57 29.38 30.09
CA GLY A 1129 -21.82 29.49 31.53
C GLY A 1129 -22.18 28.23 32.35
N GLY A 1130 -21.21 27.75 33.15
CA GLY A 1130 -21.39 27.55 34.61
C GLY A 1130 -22.06 26.28 35.18
N GLY A 1131 -21.25 25.41 35.81
CA GLY A 1131 -21.41 25.03 37.23
C GLY A 1131 -22.18 23.74 37.60
N GLY A 1132 -21.49 22.83 38.34
CA GLY A 1132 -22.00 22.34 39.64
C GLY A 1132 -22.58 20.92 39.78
N ALA A 1133 -21.72 19.98 40.19
CA ALA A 1133 -21.85 19.00 41.29
C ALA A 1133 -23.08 18.03 41.45
N SER A 1134 -22.73 16.73 41.45
CA SER A 1134 -22.99 15.68 42.46
C SER A 1134 -24.33 14.91 42.56
N ALA A 1135 -24.14 13.60 42.76
CA ALA A 1135 -24.89 12.63 43.59
C ALA A 1135 -25.91 11.66 42.92
N SER A 1136 -25.54 10.37 42.96
CA SER A 1136 -26.41 9.17 43.00
C SER A 1136 -26.96 8.97 44.45
N PRO A 1137 -27.81 7.95 44.80
CA PRO A 1137 -28.45 6.88 44.00
C PRO A 1137 -29.95 6.59 44.38
N THR A 1138 -30.54 5.55 43.74
CA THR A 1138 -31.61 4.59 44.20
C THR A 1138 -32.93 4.46 43.40
N SER A 1139 -33.09 3.25 42.86
CA SER A 1139 -34.27 2.41 42.58
C SER A 1139 -35.70 2.99 42.48
N ALA A 1140 -36.42 2.67 41.39
CA ALA A 1140 -37.64 1.83 41.38
C ALA A 1140 -38.27 1.74 39.98
N ALA A 1141 -38.90 0.60 39.71
CA ALA A 1141 -39.55 0.22 38.46
C ALA A 1141 -40.83 1.01 38.13
N GLY A 1142 -41.14 1.16 36.82
CA GLY A 1142 -42.50 1.46 36.35
C GLY A 1142 -42.62 2.19 35.02
N GLY A 1143 -42.83 1.44 33.92
CA GLY A 1143 -43.88 1.71 32.92
C GLY A 1143 -43.82 2.93 31.99
N ASN A 1144 -43.36 2.68 30.77
CA ASN A 1144 -43.88 3.11 29.46
C ASN A 1144 -43.99 4.60 29.06
N GLY A 1145 -43.34 4.91 27.91
CA GLY A 1145 -43.85 5.86 26.91
C GLY A 1145 -42.83 6.88 26.41
N GLY A 1146 -42.17 6.62 25.28
CA GLY A 1146 -41.33 7.63 24.61
C GLY A 1146 -40.60 7.08 23.37
N ASN A 1147 -41.09 7.44 22.20
CA ASN A 1147 -40.60 7.05 20.88
C ASN A 1147 -39.10 7.37 20.66
N HIS A 1148 -38.28 6.34 20.46
CA HIS A 1148 -36.99 6.47 19.76
C HIS A 1148 -37.06 5.70 18.45
N LEU A 1149 -37.12 6.44 17.33
CA LEU A 1149 -36.86 5.89 16.00
C LEU A 1149 -35.40 5.42 15.97
N ARG A 1150 -35.18 4.11 16.09
CA ARG A 1150 -33.91 3.47 15.77
C ARG A 1150 -33.77 3.43 14.24
N ILE A 1151 -32.70 4.03 13.71
CA ILE A 1151 -32.28 3.81 12.32
C ILE A 1151 -31.69 2.40 12.25
N PRO A 1152 -32.23 1.46 11.44
CA PRO A 1152 -31.72 0.08 11.39
C PRO A 1152 -30.38 0.01 10.67
N ASN A 1153 -29.55 -0.96 11.07
CA ASN A 1153 -28.36 -1.42 10.35
C ASN A 1153 -28.70 -1.68 8.86
N MET A 1154 -27.88 -1.28 7.89
CA MET A 1154 -28.25 -1.43 6.46
C MET A 1154 -28.40 -2.89 6.01
N MET A 1155 -27.68 -3.84 6.64
CA MET A 1155 -27.97 -5.27 6.49
C MET A 1155 -29.39 -5.62 6.99
N SER A 1156 -29.82 -5.00 8.09
CA SER A 1156 -31.20 -5.08 8.58
C SER A 1156 -32.20 -4.41 7.65
N LEU A 1157 -31.82 -3.45 6.79
CA LEU A 1157 -32.68 -2.90 5.71
C LEU A 1157 -32.82 -3.87 4.54
N VAL A 1158 -31.76 -4.62 4.20
CA VAL A 1158 -31.84 -5.71 3.20
C VAL A 1158 -32.69 -6.87 3.75
N PHE A 1159 -32.45 -7.29 5.00
CA PHE A 1159 -33.28 -8.28 5.69
C PHE A 1159 -34.70 -7.76 5.98
N ALA A 1160 -34.90 -6.47 6.24
CA ALA A 1160 -36.22 -5.86 6.40
C ALA A 1160 -36.95 -5.68 5.07
N SER A 1161 -36.23 -5.52 3.95
CA SER A 1161 -36.82 -5.54 2.61
C SER A 1161 -37.26 -6.96 2.24
N ILE A 1162 -36.44 -7.97 2.58
CA ILE A 1162 -36.80 -9.40 2.46
C ILE A 1162 -37.97 -9.76 3.41
N ALA A 1163 -37.99 -9.22 4.64
CA ALA A 1163 -39.07 -9.42 5.60
C ALA A 1163 -40.35 -8.65 5.26
N MET A 1164 -40.26 -7.44 4.70
CA MET A 1164 -41.42 -6.71 4.16
C MET A 1164 -42.00 -7.44 2.94
N LEU A 1165 -41.17 -8.07 2.10
CA LEU A 1165 -41.63 -8.92 1.02
C LEU A 1165 -42.34 -10.18 1.55
N ALA A 1166 -41.84 -10.78 2.63
CA ALA A 1166 -42.47 -11.92 3.31
C ALA A 1166 -43.78 -11.57 4.06
N VAL A 1167 -44.04 -10.28 4.28
CA VAL A 1167 -45.32 -9.76 4.85
C VAL A 1167 -46.29 -9.32 3.73
N LEU A 1168 -45.80 -9.09 2.51
CA LEU A 1168 -46.59 -8.73 1.32
C LEU A 1168 -46.95 -9.93 0.41
N ILE A 1169 -46.26 -11.07 0.56
CA ILE A 1169 -46.60 -12.39 -0.02
C ILE A 1169 -47.45 -13.16 1.00
#